data_AF-M0M9X0-F1
#
_entry.id   AF-M0M9X0-F1
#
_cell.length_a   1.000
_cell.length_b   1.000
_cell.length_c   1.000
_cell.angle_alpha   90.00
_cell.angle_beta   90.00
_cell.angle_gamma   90.00
#
_symmetry.space_group_name_H-M   'P 1'
#
loop_
_entity.id
_entity.type
_entity.pdbx_description
1 polymer ?
#
loop_
_entity_poly.entity_id
_entity_poly.type
_entity_poly.pdbx_seq_one_letter_code
_entity_poly.pdbx_strand_id
1 'polypeptide(L)'
;MASRLGRVGRRLLPDVIATPLARSLGRYAVVPWYVVVLAAVLGVGFAAYTIALYKGYWLTGADFGTYVHMFATTVDGEGWLQQGKYVAGHPGGSYWGGHFTLTLLVFVPLYALVKSPVTLLLWKAFFLAASIPLVWIVANDHLDDRRLTGFLTASYAFNPFLWSAWIYDFQEHILLPVLVLVAYHWYTTERYRLFVLAFALVVVTNELMVLIGGGFLVGLAVSAYRDGRLSRERWVFVGAGLVTIGAKVLSAAVIGRFSRVSGIREAAIATPLQPFVEGGRATTGQLLGLLLARPELIIESLGTGFFTKLLYFALFLAPVLYLALVDTSTLGALAPFMGFAWLLSGTEAFYTFSGHYPLYLLPFVYIGASRVLGRLSPSLPAGRVLTTFFVVVLLTSAGAGAQTIAEEGAVPETGEHTETLSTAIETVPANASLVTQNTIYPHVATRSNATFIPNPSLFGLYQERYGTPKPEYVLFDTRLETRAFDWSQPVRDAYFPLEEYGVYRYQDGIWVLKRGYNGSAVGITESGADERVVFEASEFVASDGQVEDGRLVSVGGENGSNVWHGPYTALPAGNYTATVRVSAQGSGTNGSAAAVDVAVGEGPRTVARQSVPAGQGMQEVTVPFTLEEARNGIEFRGFRTGDGPIALESVVVESRANGTTAGRRGAVRAG
;
A
#
# COMPACT_ATOMS: atom_id res chain seq x y z
N MET A 1 1.16 42.74 -11.83
CA MET A 1 1.95 41.84 -10.96
C MET A 1 3.39 41.63 -11.45
N ALA A 2 3.61 41.42 -12.76
CA ALA A 2 4.95 41.25 -13.37
C ALA A 2 5.97 42.39 -13.11
N SER A 3 5.50 43.65 -13.00
CA SER A 3 6.38 44.82 -12.82
C SER A 3 6.86 45.05 -11.37
N ARG A 4 6.28 44.36 -10.38
CA ARG A 4 6.68 44.45 -8.96
C ARG A 4 7.62 43.32 -8.56
N LEU A 5 7.41 42.10 -9.04
CA LEU A 5 8.31 40.95 -8.79
C LEU A 5 9.69 41.11 -9.47
N GLY A 6 9.73 41.71 -10.67
CA GLY A 6 10.99 41.99 -11.37
C GLY A 6 11.89 43.03 -10.67
N ARG A 7 11.32 43.85 -9.77
CA ARG A 7 12.08 44.84 -8.98
C ARG A 7 12.69 44.27 -7.70
N VAL A 8 12.09 43.21 -7.13
CA VAL A 8 12.60 42.56 -5.92
C VAL A 8 13.74 41.58 -6.27
N GLY A 9 13.63 40.84 -7.38
CA GLY A 9 14.67 39.91 -7.82
C GLY A 9 16.01 40.55 -8.25
N ARG A 10 15.98 41.79 -8.78
CA ARG A 10 17.19 42.54 -9.18
C ARG A 10 18.06 43.02 -8.01
N ARG A 11 17.55 42.98 -6.78
CA ARG A 11 18.30 43.46 -5.59
C ARG A 11 19.05 42.35 -4.84
N LEU A 12 18.83 41.09 -5.17
CA LEU A 12 19.35 39.95 -4.40
C LEU A 12 20.25 38.99 -5.20
N LEU A 13 20.32 39.11 -6.53
CA LEU A 13 21.10 38.22 -7.39
C LEU A 13 21.87 39.04 -8.45
N PRO A 14 23.13 38.66 -8.78
CA PRO A 14 23.88 39.27 -9.87
C PRO A 14 23.10 39.21 -11.20
N ASP A 15 23.20 40.24 -12.04
CA ASP A 15 22.46 40.37 -13.32
C ASP A 15 22.70 39.19 -14.29
N VAL A 16 23.85 38.52 -14.16
CA VAL A 16 24.23 37.31 -14.92
C VAL A 16 23.31 36.12 -14.60
N ILE A 17 22.72 36.07 -13.40
CA ILE A 17 21.80 35.01 -12.94
C ILE A 17 20.35 35.49 -13.06
N ALA A 18 20.07 36.75 -12.73
CA ALA A 18 18.72 37.30 -12.72
C ALA A 18 18.09 37.36 -14.13
N THR A 19 18.88 37.64 -15.17
CA THR A 19 18.35 37.83 -16.54
C THR A 19 17.96 36.52 -17.24
N PRO A 20 18.76 35.43 -17.19
CA PRO A 20 18.33 34.11 -17.66
C PRO A 20 17.16 33.56 -16.85
N LEU A 21 17.16 33.75 -15.52
CA LEU A 21 16.09 33.29 -14.64
C LEU A 21 14.78 34.05 -14.92
N ALA A 22 14.81 35.36 -15.11
CA ALA A 22 13.64 36.17 -15.47
C ALA A 22 13.12 35.87 -16.89
N ARG A 23 14.00 35.60 -17.86
CA ARG A 23 13.60 35.12 -19.21
C ARG A 23 13.04 33.72 -19.19
N SER A 24 13.54 32.86 -18.30
CA SER A 24 12.97 31.53 -18.02
C SER A 24 11.57 31.70 -17.42
N LEU A 25 11.44 32.46 -16.32
CA LEU A 25 10.19 32.76 -15.58
C LEU A 25 9.13 33.48 -16.43
N GLY A 26 9.52 34.32 -17.37
CA GLY A 26 8.60 35.00 -18.31
C GLY A 26 7.79 34.04 -19.19
N ARG A 27 8.29 32.81 -19.42
CA ARG A 27 7.53 31.75 -20.11
C ARG A 27 6.65 30.92 -19.17
N TYR A 28 6.95 30.89 -17.86
CA TYR A 28 6.06 30.30 -16.84
C TYR A 28 4.89 31.23 -16.49
N ALA A 29 4.97 32.51 -16.82
CA ALA A 29 3.84 33.46 -16.76
C ALA A 29 2.71 33.13 -17.76
N VAL A 30 2.86 32.07 -18.56
CA VAL A 30 1.87 31.55 -19.52
C VAL A 30 0.88 30.59 -18.85
N VAL A 31 1.20 30.05 -17.67
CA VAL A 31 0.28 29.17 -16.94
C VAL A 31 -0.89 30.01 -16.39
N PRO A 32 -2.14 29.71 -16.77
CA PRO A 32 -3.30 30.43 -16.27
C PRO A 32 -3.46 30.22 -14.77
N TRP A 33 -3.91 31.26 -14.06
CA TRP A 33 -4.12 31.20 -12.60
C TRP A 33 -5.07 30.06 -12.19
N TYR A 34 -6.07 29.74 -13.02
CA TYR A 34 -7.02 28.66 -12.71
C TYR A 34 -6.35 27.27 -12.72
N VAL A 35 -5.28 27.05 -13.49
CA VAL A 35 -4.52 25.79 -13.46
C VAL A 35 -3.72 25.68 -12.17
N VAL A 36 -3.14 26.79 -11.73
CA VAL A 36 -2.42 26.84 -10.44
C VAL A 36 -3.38 26.63 -9.28
N VAL A 37 -4.57 27.25 -9.32
CA VAL A 37 -5.62 27.04 -8.32
C VAL A 37 -6.11 25.59 -8.33
N LEU A 38 -6.36 24.98 -9.49
CA LEU A 38 -6.72 23.57 -9.58
C LEU A 38 -5.66 22.67 -8.94
N ALA A 39 -4.39 22.88 -9.29
CA ALA A 39 -3.28 22.13 -8.72
C ALA A 39 -3.18 22.31 -7.20
N ALA A 40 -3.35 23.53 -6.69
CA ALA A 40 -3.34 23.83 -5.27
C ALA A 40 -4.52 23.18 -4.53
N VAL A 41 -5.73 23.24 -5.09
CA VAL A 41 -6.93 22.63 -4.50
C VAL A 41 -6.78 21.12 -4.41
N LEU A 42 -6.36 20.46 -5.50
CA LEU A 42 -6.09 19.02 -5.48
C LEU A 42 -4.95 18.68 -4.53
N GLY A 43 -3.87 19.46 -4.55
CA GLY A 43 -2.73 19.28 -3.66
C GLY A 43 -3.09 19.33 -2.18
N VAL A 44 -3.81 20.38 -1.76
CA VAL A 44 -4.27 20.52 -0.38
C VAL A 44 -5.31 19.46 -0.03
N GLY A 45 -6.25 19.16 -0.93
CA GLY A 45 -7.28 18.15 -0.73
C GLY A 45 -6.70 16.76 -0.49
N PHE A 46 -5.83 16.29 -1.37
CA PHE A 46 -5.18 14.98 -1.21
C PHE A 46 -4.18 14.94 -0.04
N ALA A 47 -3.51 16.05 0.26
CA ALA A 47 -2.70 16.14 1.47
C ALA A 47 -3.55 15.94 2.74
N ALA A 48 -4.65 16.69 2.87
CA ALA A 48 -5.56 16.57 4.01
C ALA A 48 -6.15 15.16 4.10
N TYR A 49 -6.54 14.59 2.96
CA TYR A 49 -7.11 13.24 2.87
C TYR A 49 -6.11 12.14 3.26
N THR A 50 -4.89 12.17 2.71
CA THR A 50 -3.85 11.18 3.08
C THR A 50 -3.39 11.34 4.53
N ILE A 51 -3.41 12.55 5.10
CA ILE A 51 -3.19 12.76 6.54
C ILE A 51 -4.33 12.16 7.37
N ALA A 52 -5.58 12.23 6.89
CA ALA A 52 -6.72 11.60 7.55
C ALA A 52 -6.59 10.06 7.49
N LEU A 53 -6.22 9.50 6.34
CA LEU A 53 -5.91 8.07 6.19
C LEU A 53 -4.77 7.62 7.11
N TYR A 54 -3.72 8.43 7.24
CA TYR A 54 -2.66 8.19 8.21
C TYR A 54 -3.22 8.12 9.63
N LYS A 55 -4.01 9.11 10.06
CA LYS A 55 -4.59 9.12 11.41
C LYS A 55 -5.53 7.95 11.69
N GLY A 56 -6.21 7.45 10.66
CA GLY A 56 -7.07 6.26 10.73
C GLY A 56 -6.33 4.94 10.49
N TYR A 57 -4.99 4.91 10.59
CA TYR A 57 -4.17 3.68 10.44
C TYR A 57 -4.32 2.93 9.10
N TRP A 58 -4.73 3.63 8.03
CA TRP A 58 -4.96 3.02 6.71
C TRP A 58 -3.69 2.90 5.85
N LEU A 59 -2.75 3.84 6.03
CA LEU A 59 -1.45 3.79 5.35
C LEU A 59 -0.58 2.67 5.93
N THR A 60 0.25 2.05 5.09
CA THR A 60 0.97 0.84 5.50
C THR A 60 2.45 1.07 5.79
N GLY A 61 3.04 0.17 6.56
CA GLY A 61 4.46 0.16 6.85
C GLY A 61 5.31 -0.27 5.66
N ALA A 62 4.77 -1.10 4.78
CA ALA A 62 5.47 -1.65 3.64
C ALA A 62 6.05 -0.54 2.75
N ASP A 63 5.29 0.50 2.44
CA ASP A 63 5.83 1.66 1.73
C ASP A 63 5.96 2.85 2.67
N PHE A 64 4.85 3.45 3.10
CA PHE A 64 4.89 4.73 3.82
C PHE A 64 5.73 4.69 5.09
N GLY A 65 5.48 3.74 6.00
CA GLY A 65 6.25 3.63 7.24
C GLY A 65 7.73 3.31 7.01
N THR A 66 8.06 2.57 5.95
CA THR A 66 9.45 2.29 5.58
C THR A 66 10.18 3.58 5.23
N TYR A 67 9.58 4.44 4.41
CA TYR A 67 10.17 5.75 4.09
C TYR A 67 10.33 6.64 5.31
N VAL A 68 9.32 6.70 6.19
CA VAL A 68 9.40 7.43 7.47
C VAL A 68 10.62 6.97 8.27
N HIS A 69 10.78 5.67 8.45
CA HIS A 69 11.88 5.11 9.24
C HIS A 69 13.24 5.38 8.60
N MET A 70 13.35 5.23 7.29
CA MET A 70 14.58 5.51 6.56
C MET A 70 15.03 6.95 6.75
N PHE A 71 14.12 7.91 6.67
CA PHE A 71 14.47 9.32 6.84
C PHE A 71 14.72 9.67 8.30
N ALA A 72 13.92 9.16 9.24
CA ALA A 72 14.15 9.37 10.67
C ALA A 72 15.53 8.88 11.09
N THR A 73 15.84 7.60 10.85
CA THR A 73 17.15 7.01 11.21
C THR A 73 18.34 7.68 10.51
N THR A 74 18.17 8.11 9.26
CA THR A 74 19.24 8.83 8.54
C THR A 74 19.49 10.20 9.14
N VAL A 75 18.44 10.95 9.48
CA VAL A 75 18.55 12.29 10.04
C VAL A 75 19.05 12.24 11.49
N ASP A 76 18.70 11.19 12.24
CA ASP A 76 19.13 10.99 13.63
C ASP A 76 20.53 10.37 13.73
N GLY A 77 21.13 9.93 12.61
CA GLY A 77 22.46 9.34 12.57
C GLY A 77 22.51 7.88 13.07
N GLU A 78 21.35 7.24 13.21
CA GLU A 78 21.20 5.88 13.74
C GLU A 78 21.32 4.81 12.64
N GLY A 79 21.28 5.22 11.36
CA GLY A 79 21.61 4.36 10.23
C GLY A 79 21.37 4.99 8.87
N TRP A 80 21.98 4.45 7.81
CA TRP A 80 21.81 4.97 6.45
C TRP A 80 20.63 4.30 5.73
N LEU A 81 19.55 5.06 5.56
CA LEU A 81 18.33 4.64 4.87
C LEU A 81 17.82 3.27 5.39
N GLN A 82 17.79 3.10 6.71
CA GLN A 82 17.36 1.85 7.32
C GLN A 82 15.86 1.63 7.11
N GLN A 83 15.46 0.42 6.72
CA GLN A 83 14.05 0.02 6.73
C GLN A 83 13.78 -0.84 7.96
N GLY A 84 12.63 -0.65 8.62
CA GLY A 84 12.23 -1.52 9.74
C GLY A 84 11.60 -2.85 9.31
N LYS A 85 11.73 -3.23 8.03
CA LYS A 85 11.36 -4.57 7.54
C LYS A 85 12.45 -5.57 7.83
N TYR A 86 12.08 -6.76 8.29
CA TYR A 86 13.00 -7.89 8.33
C TYR A 86 13.22 -8.46 6.93
N VAL A 87 14.43 -8.29 6.39
CA VAL A 87 14.80 -8.80 5.07
C VAL A 87 16.09 -9.60 5.13
N ALA A 88 15.99 -10.92 4.96
CA ALA A 88 17.12 -11.82 5.17
C ALA A 88 18.32 -11.56 4.23
N GLY A 89 18.05 -11.00 3.05
CA GLY A 89 19.06 -10.69 2.04
C GLY A 89 19.79 -9.35 2.25
N HIS A 90 19.34 -8.51 3.18
CA HIS A 90 19.86 -7.14 3.37
C HIS A 90 20.58 -7.02 4.72
N PRO A 91 21.84 -7.50 4.84
CA PRO A 91 22.55 -7.62 6.12
C PRO A 91 22.76 -6.29 6.86
N GLY A 92 22.64 -5.16 6.17
CA GLY A 92 22.74 -3.82 6.75
C GLY A 92 21.41 -3.09 6.84
N GLY A 93 20.27 -3.75 6.56
CA GLY A 93 18.92 -3.18 6.69
C GLY A 93 18.60 -1.99 5.77
N SER A 94 19.52 -1.55 4.92
CA SER A 94 19.29 -0.37 4.06
C SER A 94 18.27 -0.66 2.94
N TYR A 95 17.38 0.30 2.67
CA TYR A 95 16.45 0.27 1.55
C TYR A 95 17.15 0.08 0.20
N TRP A 96 18.36 0.63 0.07
CA TRP A 96 19.17 0.48 -1.14
C TRP A 96 19.61 -0.94 -1.45
N GLY A 97 19.44 -1.89 -0.51
CA GLY A 97 19.57 -3.32 -0.82
C GLY A 97 18.44 -3.85 -1.70
N GLY A 98 17.25 -3.26 -1.63
CA GLY A 98 16.09 -3.64 -2.43
C GLY A 98 15.95 -2.84 -3.73
N HIS A 99 16.07 -1.51 -3.63
CA HIS A 99 15.84 -0.57 -4.74
C HIS A 99 16.87 0.56 -4.74
N PHE A 100 17.35 0.96 -5.92
CA PHE A 100 18.21 2.13 -6.03
C PHE A 100 17.42 3.36 -6.44
N THR A 101 17.37 4.34 -5.54
CA THR A 101 16.75 5.64 -5.79
C THR A 101 17.61 6.76 -5.22
N LEU A 102 18.30 7.48 -6.10
CA LEU A 102 19.18 8.58 -5.70
C LEU A 102 18.36 9.86 -5.44
N THR A 103 17.32 10.09 -6.24
CA THR A 103 16.46 11.28 -6.11
C THR A 103 15.70 11.31 -4.79
N LEU A 104 15.45 10.14 -4.18
CA LEU A 104 14.82 10.05 -2.87
C LEU A 104 15.59 10.84 -1.79
N LEU A 105 16.92 11.02 -1.95
CA LEU A 105 17.72 11.80 -1.01
C LEU A 105 17.29 13.27 -0.92
N VAL A 106 16.53 13.80 -1.89
CA VAL A 106 15.95 15.16 -1.77
C VAL A 106 15.02 15.27 -0.57
N PHE A 107 14.36 14.18 -0.17
CA PHE A 107 13.43 14.17 0.95
C PHE A 107 14.14 14.14 2.30
N VAL A 108 15.41 13.76 2.38
CA VAL A 108 16.18 13.75 3.64
C VAL A 108 16.26 15.16 4.26
N PRO A 109 16.80 16.19 3.57
CA PRO A 109 16.82 17.54 4.12
C PRO A 109 15.42 18.12 4.30
N LEU A 110 14.45 17.76 3.46
CA LEU A 110 13.07 18.23 3.58
C LEU A 110 12.37 17.65 4.84
N TYR A 111 12.62 16.38 5.14
CA TYR A 111 12.16 15.70 6.34
C TYR A 111 12.87 16.22 7.59
N ALA A 112 14.16 16.56 7.49
CA ALA A 112 14.92 17.13 8.61
C ALA A 112 14.39 18.48 9.10
N LEU A 113 13.67 19.24 8.25
CA LEU A 113 13.01 20.49 8.66
C LEU A 113 11.91 20.24 9.70
N VAL A 114 11.12 19.19 9.50
CA VAL A 114 10.04 18.76 10.39
C VAL A 114 9.99 17.23 10.36
N LYS A 115 10.57 16.59 11.37
CA LYS A 115 10.67 15.12 11.48
C LYS A 115 9.31 14.51 11.81
N SER A 116 8.44 14.42 10.81
CA SER A 116 7.08 13.92 10.95
C SER A 116 6.67 13.12 9.71
N PRO A 117 5.94 12.01 9.87
CA PRO A 117 5.33 11.29 8.75
C PRO A 117 4.50 12.20 7.83
N VAL A 118 3.81 13.17 8.42
CA VAL A 118 2.99 14.16 7.70
C VAL A 118 3.82 14.97 6.70
N THR A 119 5.09 15.25 7.01
CA THR A 119 5.99 16.00 6.10
C THR A 119 6.13 15.32 4.75
N LEU A 120 6.25 13.98 4.74
CA LEU A 120 6.35 13.22 3.49
C LEU A 120 5.06 13.28 2.67
N LEU A 121 3.91 13.18 3.33
CA LEU A 121 2.59 13.28 2.68
C LEU A 121 2.39 14.65 2.04
N LEU A 122 2.79 15.72 2.73
CA LEU A 122 2.77 17.08 2.20
C LEU A 122 3.66 17.23 0.96
N TRP A 123 4.89 16.71 1.01
CA TRP A 123 5.80 16.79 -0.14
C TRP A 123 5.34 15.93 -1.31
N LYS A 124 4.81 14.73 -1.06
CA LYS A 124 4.14 13.92 -2.09
C LYS A 124 3.05 14.70 -2.79
N ALA A 125 2.14 15.29 -2.02
CA ALA A 125 1.05 16.07 -2.59
C ALA A 125 1.55 17.30 -3.35
N PHE A 126 2.59 17.96 -2.86
CA PHE A 126 3.21 19.07 -3.57
C PHE A 126 3.78 18.65 -4.94
N PHE A 127 4.57 17.58 -5.02
CA PHE A 127 5.19 17.16 -6.28
C PHE A 127 4.18 16.65 -7.31
N LEU A 128 3.17 15.89 -6.88
CA LEU A 128 2.09 15.44 -7.77
C LEU A 128 1.18 16.61 -8.20
N ALA A 129 0.94 17.60 -7.34
CA ALA A 129 0.24 18.82 -7.74
C ALA A 129 1.08 19.65 -8.73
N ALA A 130 2.40 19.73 -8.53
CA ALA A 130 3.30 20.51 -9.37
C ALA A 130 3.44 19.95 -10.80
N SER A 131 3.14 18.67 -11.03
CA SER A 131 3.14 18.11 -12.39
C SER A 131 1.96 18.61 -13.23
N ILE A 132 0.84 19.03 -12.63
CA ILE A 132 -0.33 19.57 -13.35
C ILE A 132 0.01 20.82 -14.17
N PRO A 133 0.57 21.91 -13.60
CA PRO A 133 0.97 23.06 -14.40
C PRO A 133 2.13 22.75 -15.36
N LEU A 134 2.94 21.72 -15.09
CA LEU A 134 3.98 21.28 -16.02
C LEU A 134 3.40 20.60 -17.27
N VAL A 135 2.28 19.87 -17.15
CA VAL A 135 1.54 19.37 -18.32
C VAL A 135 1.05 20.54 -19.18
N TRP A 136 0.54 21.61 -18.58
CA TRP A 136 0.16 22.81 -19.33
C TRP A 136 1.35 23.37 -20.11
N ILE A 137 2.52 23.49 -19.47
CA ILE A 137 3.74 24.03 -20.09
C ILE A 137 4.19 23.17 -21.26
N VAL A 138 4.27 21.84 -21.06
CA VAL A 138 4.66 20.89 -22.11
C VAL A 138 3.66 20.88 -23.27
N ALA A 139 2.36 20.90 -22.98
CA ALA A 139 1.33 20.97 -24.01
C ALA A 139 1.44 22.28 -24.81
N ASN A 140 1.73 23.41 -24.16
CA ASN A 140 1.93 24.71 -24.81
C ASN A 140 3.22 24.79 -25.65
N ASP A 141 4.16 23.85 -25.52
CA ASP A 141 5.31 23.76 -26.45
C ASP A 141 4.89 23.22 -27.83
N HIS A 142 3.71 22.61 -27.94
CA HIS A 142 3.22 21.96 -29.16
C HIS A 142 1.87 22.48 -29.66
N LEU A 143 1.07 23.10 -28.78
CA LEU A 143 -0.31 23.49 -29.05
C LEU A 143 -0.47 25.00 -28.95
N ASP A 144 -0.99 25.61 -30.02
CA ASP A 144 -1.40 27.01 -30.01
C ASP A 144 -2.81 27.21 -29.40
N ASP A 145 -3.68 26.18 -29.48
CA ASP A 145 -5.03 26.25 -28.94
C ASP A 145 -5.07 26.01 -27.43
N ARG A 146 -5.36 27.07 -26.68
CA ARG A 146 -5.48 27.06 -25.21
C ARG A 146 -6.56 26.11 -24.69
N ARG A 147 -7.59 25.79 -25.48
CA ARG A 147 -8.65 24.84 -25.09
C ARG A 147 -8.11 23.41 -25.10
N LEU A 148 -7.30 23.04 -26.10
CA LEU A 148 -6.65 21.73 -26.14
C LEU A 148 -5.61 21.59 -25.03
N THR A 149 -4.79 22.62 -24.80
CA THR A 149 -3.85 22.66 -23.67
C THR A 149 -4.58 22.50 -22.33
N GLY A 150 -5.70 23.21 -22.17
CA GLY A 150 -6.55 23.10 -20.97
C GLY A 150 -7.18 21.73 -20.81
N PHE A 151 -7.64 21.11 -21.89
CA PHE A 151 -8.18 19.76 -21.86
C PHE A 151 -7.16 18.73 -21.41
N LEU A 152 -5.97 18.70 -22.02
CA LEU A 152 -4.91 17.77 -21.61
C LEU A 152 -4.50 18.00 -20.14
N THR A 153 -4.41 19.25 -19.72
CA THR A 153 -4.08 19.60 -18.33
C THR A 153 -5.16 19.12 -17.37
N ALA A 154 -6.44 19.34 -17.70
CA ALA A 154 -7.56 18.88 -16.89
C ALA A 154 -7.65 17.36 -16.89
N SER A 155 -7.53 16.70 -18.05
CA SER A 155 -7.59 15.23 -18.11
C SER A 155 -6.44 14.58 -17.35
N TYR A 156 -5.27 15.22 -17.28
CA TYR A 156 -4.18 14.81 -16.38
C TYR A 156 -4.55 14.99 -14.91
N ALA A 157 -5.03 16.18 -14.54
CA ALA A 157 -5.36 16.52 -13.16
C ALA A 157 -6.47 15.64 -12.58
N PHE A 158 -7.41 15.18 -13.41
CA PHE A 158 -8.50 14.28 -13.04
C PHE A 158 -8.23 12.83 -13.44
N ASN A 159 -7.02 12.49 -13.90
CA ASN A 159 -6.68 11.14 -14.33
C ASN A 159 -6.77 10.19 -13.13
N PRO A 160 -7.56 9.12 -13.20
CA PRO A 160 -7.81 8.30 -12.02
C PRO A 160 -6.56 7.50 -11.62
N PHE A 161 -5.61 7.26 -12.54
CA PHE A 161 -4.31 6.65 -12.20
C PHE A 161 -3.38 7.62 -11.46
N LEU A 162 -3.49 8.92 -11.73
CA LEU A 162 -2.80 9.93 -10.92
C LEU A 162 -3.37 9.94 -9.50
N TRP A 163 -4.71 9.86 -9.37
CA TRP A 163 -5.40 9.85 -8.09
C TRP A 163 -5.09 8.58 -7.29
N SER A 164 -5.13 7.39 -7.92
CA SER A 164 -4.69 6.13 -7.33
C SER A 164 -3.29 6.27 -6.73
N ALA A 165 -2.32 6.76 -7.52
CA ALA A 165 -0.96 6.97 -7.02
C ALA A 165 -0.87 8.01 -5.89
N TRP A 166 -1.78 8.99 -5.87
CA TRP A 166 -1.85 10.01 -4.83
C TRP A 166 -2.36 9.45 -3.51
N ILE A 167 -3.42 8.64 -3.56
CA ILE A 167 -4.10 8.05 -2.40
C ILE A 167 -3.25 6.94 -1.78
N TYR A 168 -2.48 6.22 -2.61
CA TYR A 168 -1.57 5.18 -2.17
C TYR A 168 -0.57 5.69 -1.10
N ASP A 169 0.19 4.78 -0.50
CA ASP A 169 1.32 5.09 0.37
C ASP A 169 2.35 6.00 -0.31
N PHE A 170 3.30 6.56 0.47
CA PHE A 170 4.41 7.34 -0.07
C PHE A 170 5.38 6.45 -0.87
N GLN A 171 5.87 6.97 -1.99
CA GLN A 171 6.71 6.27 -2.95
C GLN A 171 7.71 7.22 -3.62
N GLU A 172 8.85 6.71 -4.10
CA GLU A 172 9.87 7.51 -4.77
C GLU A 172 9.43 8.04 -6.15
N HIS A 173 8.46 7.39 -6.78
CA HIS A 173 7.97 7.70 -8.14
C HIS A 173 7.26 9.04 -8.26
N ILE A 174 6.90 9.66 -7.14
CA ILE A 174 6.22 10.98 -7.09
C ILE A 174 7.01 12.09 -7.78
N LEU A 175 8.34 11.93 -7.92
CA LEU A 175 9.19 12.87 -8.63
C LEU A 175 9.19 12.67 -10.15
N LEU A 176 8.83 11.47 -10.65
CA LEU A 176 8.91 11.14 -12.07
C LEU A 176 8.08 12.07 -12.96
N PRO A 177 6.81 12.39 -12.64
CA PRO A 177 6.03 13.27 -13.48
C PRO A 177 6.68 14.64 -13.66
N VAL A 178 7.18 15.24 -12.58
CA VAL A 178 7.87 16.54 -12.61
C VAL A 178 9.16 16.44 -13.42
N LEU A 179 10.02 15.46 -13.11
CA LEU A 179 11.33 15.32 -13.73
C LEU A 179 11.23 15.01 -15.23
N VAL A 180 10.32 14.13 -15.65
CA VAL A 180 10.12 13.77 -17.05
C VAL A 180 9.56 14.96 -17.85
N LEU A 181 8.54 15.65 -17.32
CA LEU A 181 7.95 16.81 -18.01
C LEU A 181 8.96 17.96 -18.14
N VAL A 182 9.74 18.24 -17.09
CA VAL A 182 10.80 19.27 -17.13
C VAL A 182 11.93 18.87 -18.07
N ALA A 183 12.38 17.61 -18.04
CA ALA A 183 13.39 17.12 -18.97
C ALA A 183 12.92 17.34 -20.41
N TYR A 184 11.71 16.90 -20.73
CA TYR A 184 11.15 17.04 -22.07
C TYR A 184 11.00 18.51 -22.49
N HIS A 185 10.50 19.39 -21.61
CA HIS A 185 10.41 20.82 -21.87
C HIS A 185 11.79 21.46 -22.15
N TRP A 186 12.84 21.03 -21.46
CA TRP A 186 14.20 21.51 -21.75
C TRP A 186 14.79 20.93 -23.03
N TYR A 187 14.34 19.76 -23.46
CA TYR A 187 14.68 19.23 -24.77
C TYR A 187 14.00 20.04 -25.90
N THR A 188 12.70 20.31 -25.80
CA THR A 188 11.94 21.09 -26.80
C THR A 188 12.42 22.54 -26.91
N THR A 189 12.87 23.12 -25.80
CA THR A 189 13.43 24.48 -25.76
C THR A 189 14.93 24.55 -26.08
N GLU A 190 15.52 23.47 -26.61
CA GLU A 190 16.93 23.32 -27.00
C GLU A 190 17.94 23.54 -25.85
N ARG A 191 17.50 23.46 -24.60
CA ARG A 191 18.34 23.56 -23.39
C ARG A 191 18.96 22.19 -23.05
N TYR A 192 19.67 21.62 -24.02
CA TYR A 192 20.11 20.23 -24.00
C TYR A 192 20.95 19.82 -22.77
N ARG A 193 21.78 20.71 -22.23
CA ARG A 193 22.54 20.42 -21.01
C ARG A 193 21.63 20.20 -19.80
N LEU A 194 20.58 21.03 -19.67
CA LEU A 194 19.59 20.89 -18.61
C LEU A 194 18.71 19.66 -18.85
N PHE A 195 18.38 19.34 -20.10
CA PHE A 195 17.72 18.08 -20.46
C PHE A 195 18.53 16.88 -19.98
N VAL A 196 19.83 16.79 -20.33
CA VAL A 196 20.67 15.66 -19.92
C VAL A 196 20.77 15.55 -18.39
N LEU A 197 20.86 16.67 -17.68
CA LEU A 197 20.83 16.68 -16.21
C LEU A 197 19.49 16.17 -15.66
N ALA A 198 18.36 16.69 -16.13
CA ALA A 198 17.04 16.24 -15.68
C ALA A 198 16.78 14.78 -16.04
N PHE A 199 17.20 14.35 -17.24
CA PHE A 199 17.13 12.96 -17.68
C PHE A 199 18.00 12.04 -16.82
N ALA A 200 19.19 12.50 -16.40
CA ALA A 200 20.00 11.78 -15.42
C ALA A 200 19.21 11.53 -14.13
N LEU A 201 18.55 12.57 -13.58
CA LEU A 201 17.69 12.44 -12.41
C LEU A 201 16.54 11.45 -12.63
N VAL A 202 15.90 11.47 -13.81
CA VAL A 202 14.86 10.50 -14.17
C VAL A 202 15.40 9.06 -14.07
N VAL A 203 16.54 8.75 -14.71
CA VAL A 203 17.06 7.37 -14.73
C VAL A 203 17.65 6.89 -13.41
N VAL A 204 18.00 7.80 -12.48
CA VAL A 204 18.43 7.45 -11.11
C VAL A 204 17.29 7.53 -10.08
N THR A 205 16.05 7.79 -10.51
CA THR A 205 14.89 7.83 -9.60
C THR A 205 14.48 6.43 -9.16
N ASN A 206 14.55 5.45 -10.05
CA ASN A 206 14.35 4.03 -9.76
C ASN A 206 15.07 3.22 -10.86
N GLU A 207 15.62 2.05 -10.55
CA GLU A 207 16.37 1.23 -11.52
C GLU A 207 15.56 0.82 -12.76
N LEU A 208 14.23 0.75 -12.67
CA LEU A 208 13.37 0.47 -13.82
C LEU A 208 13.37 1.64 -14.83
N MET A 209 13.67 2.87 -14.41
CA MET A 209 13.74 4.02 -15.31
C MET A 209 14.90 3.96 -16.30
N VAL A 210 15.93 3.15 -16.05
CA VAL A 210 16.96 2.87 -17.05
C VAL A 210 16.32 2.29 -18.32
N LEU A 211 15.38 1.36 -18.15
CA LEU A 211 14.70 0.68 -19.23
C LEU A 211 13.69 1.61 -19.92
N ILE A 212 12.82 2.26 -19.14
CA ILE A 212 11.76 3.15 -19.65
C ILE A 212 12.34 4.42 -20.26
N GLY A 213 13.24 5.09 -19.53
CA GLY A 213 13.91 6.31 -19.97
C GLY A 213 14.84 6.06 -21.16
N GLY A 214 15.54 4.91 -21.20
CA GLY A 214 16.33 4.50 -22.35
C GLY A 214 15.48 4.31 -23.60
N GLY A 215 14.33 3.64 -23.48
CA GLY A 215 13.39 3.49 -24.58
C GLY A 215 12.79 4.82 -25.04
N PHE A 216 12.41 5.71 -24.12
CA PHE A 216 11.99 7.07 -24.44
C PHE A 216 13.04 7.85 -25.23
N LEU A 217 14.31 7.76 -24.80
CA LEU A 217 15.44 8.41 -25.47
C LEU A 217 15.63 7.90 -26.91
N VAL A 218 15.50 6.58 -27.12
CA VAL A 218 15.52 5.98 -28.46
C VAL A 218 14.37 6.53 -29.31
N GLY A 219 13.15 6.58 -28.77
CA GLY A 219 12.01 7.13 -29.48
C GLY A 219 12.16 8.61 -29.84
N LEU A 220 12.78 9.42 -28.96
CA LEU A 220 13.16 10.80 -29.26
C LEU A 220 14.22 10.88 -30.36
N ALA A 221 15.25 10.03 -30.33
CA ALA A 221 16.29 9.99 -31.35
C ALA A 221 15.72 9.61 -32.73
N VAL A 222 14.79 8.65 -32.78
CA VAL A 222 14.08 8.28 -34.01
C VAL A 222 13.23 9.46 -34.52
N SER A 223 12.55 10.20 -33.63
CA SER A 223 11.85 11.42 -34.04
C SER A 223 12.82 12.47 -34.59
N ALA A 224 13.94 12.72 -33.91
CA ALA A 224 14.94 13.69 -34.36
C ALA A 224 15.57 13.29 -35.70
N TYR A 225 15.74 11.99 -35.96
CA TYR A 225 16.17 11.47 -37.25
C TYR A 225 15.16 11.79 -38.35
N ARG A 226 13.88 11.47 -38.12
CA ARG A 226 12.79 11.74 -39.08
C ARG A 226 12.63 13.23 -39.38
N ASP A 227 12.90 14.07 -38.39
CA ASP A 227 12.86 15.53 -38.52
C ASP A 227 14.17 16.14 -39.09
N GLY A 228 15.17 15.31 -39.44
CA GLY A 228 16.48 15.79 -39.94
C GLY A 228 17.36 16.50 -38.91
N ARG A 229 17.01 16.44 -37.61
CA ARG A 229 17.70 17.09 -36.49
C ARG A 229 18.80 16.24 -35.84
N LEU A 230 18.83 14.93 -36.10
CA LEU A 230 19.73 14.00 -35.41
C LEU A 230 21.21 14.39 -35.53
N SER A 231 21.67 14.90 -36.68
CA SER A 231 23.08 15.28 -36.86
C SER A 231 23.51 16.40 -35.91
N ARG A 232 22.63 17.38 -35.66
CA ARG A 232 22.81 18.49 -34.71
C ARG A 232 22.70 18.01 -33.27
N GLU A 233 21.81 17.07 -33.00
CA GLU A 233 21.44 16.61 -31.64
C GLU A 233 22.16 15.34 -31.19
N ARG A 234 22.97 14.69 -32.04
CA ARG A 234 23.63 13.41 -31.76
C ARG A 234 24.38 13.37 -30.43
N TRP A 235 25.04 14.48 -30.08
CA TRP A 235 25.80 14.57 -28.83
C TRP A 235 24.90 14.52 -27.59
N VAL A 236 23.66 14.98 -27.71
CA VAL A 236 22.64 14.93 -26.65
C VAL A 236 22.24 13.48 -26.40
N PHE A 237 21.95 12.74 -27.47
CA PHE A 237 21.57 11.32 -27.39
C PHE A 237 22.73 10.44 -26.93
N VAL A 238 23.95 10.70 -27.40
CA VAL A 238 25.15 10.01 -26.90
C VAL A 238 25.36 10.29 -25.41
N GLY A 239 25.29 11.56 -24.99
CA GLY A 239 25.43 11.93 -23.59
C GLY A 239 24.36 11.30 -22.69
N ALA A 240 23.09 11.37 -23.08
CA ALA A 240 21.99 10.75 -22.35
C ALA A 240 22.07 9.21 -22.36
N GLY A 241 22.54 8.59 -23.45
CA GLY A 241 22.78 7.15 -23.51
C GLY A 241 23.89 6.69 -22.55
N LEU A 242 25.00 7.43 -22.48
CA LEU A 242 26.06 7.19 -21.51
C LEU A 242 25.56 7.35 -20.07
N VAL A 243 24.70 8.34 -19.81
CA VAL A 243 24.04 8.53 -18.52
C VAL A 243 23.16 7.33 -18.17
N THR A 244 22.35 6.79 -19.09
CA THR A 244 21.54 5.58 -18.87
C THR A 244 22.41 4.38 -18.50
N ILE A 245 23.51 4.16 -19.22
CA ILE A 245 24.46 3.07 -18.92
C ILE A 245 25.10 3.29 -17.55
N GLY A 246 25.58 4.51 -17.27
CA GLY A 246 26.17 4.86 -15.99
C GLY A 246 25.20 4.67 -14.82
N ALA A 247 23.94 5.05 -14.97
CA ALA A 247 22.89 4.85 -13.97
C ALA A 247 22.65 3.35 -13.71
N LYS A 248 22.65 2.50 -14.75
CA LYS A 248 22.52 1.05 -14.59
C LYS A 248 23.69 0.45 -13.79
N VAL A 249 24.92 0.85 -14.13
CA VAL A 249 26.13 0.38 -13.43
C VAL A 249 26.13 0.86 -11.98
N LEU A 250 25.80 2.13 -11.75
CA LEU A 250 25.71 2.71 -10.41
C LEU A 250 24.65 2.00 -9.57
N SER A 251 23.44 1.82 -10.11
CA SER A 251 22.35 1.08 -9.45
C SER A 251 22.78 -0.32 -9.04
N ALA A 252 23.39 -1.08 -9.95
CA ALA A 252 23.87 -2.43 -9.66
C ALA A 252 24.96 -2.44 -8.59
N ALA A 253 25.91 -1.49 -8.64
CA ALA A 253 26.99 -1.37 -7.66
C ALA A 253 26.45 -1.02 -6.27
N VAL A 254 25.50 -0.07 -6.18
CA VAL A 254 24.89 0.34 -4.91
C VAL A 254 24.05 -0.79 -4.32
N ILE A 255 23.18 -1.43 -5.11
CA ILE A 255 22.37 -2.57 -4.65
C ILE A 255 23.28 -3.70 -4.16
N GLY A 256 24.31 -4.05 -4.92
CA GLY A 256 25.29 -5.07 -4.55
C GLY A 256 26.08 -4.77 -3.28
N ARG A 257 26.17 -3.49 -2.87
CA ARG A 257 26.83 -3.08 -1.61
C ARG A 257 25.97 -3.34 -0.38
N PHE A 258 24.64 -3.36 -0.53
CA PHE A 258 23.67 -3.48 0.57
C PHE A 258 22.87 -4.79 0.56
N SER A 259 22.93 -5.55 -0.53
CA SER A 259 22.24 -6.83 -0.68
C SER A 259 23.21 -7.97 -0.95
N ARG A 260 22.94 -9.12 -0.32
CA ARG A 260 23.60 -10.41 -0.61
C ARG A 260 22.85 -11.23 -1.65
N VAL A 261 21.68 -10.75 -2.09
CA VAL A 261 20.81 -11.42 -3.05
C VAL A 261 20.53 -10.49 -4.23
N SER A 262 20.50 -11.05 -5.44
CA SER A 262 20.22 -10.30 -6.67
C SER A 262 19.03 -10.87 -7.42
N GLY A 263 18.55 -10.14 -8.42
CA GLY A 263 17.44 -10.58 -9.27
C GLY A 263 16.06 -10.41 -8.64
N ILE A 264 15.04 -10.71 -9.44
CA ILE A 264 13.62 -10.69 -9.08
C ILE A 264 13.32 -11.97 -8.30
N ARG A 265 12.51 -11.89 -7.24
CA ARG A 265 12.04 -13.07 -6.50
C ARG A 265 11.11 -13.90 -7.37
N GLU A 266 11.17 -15.21 -7.27
CA GLU A 266 10.30 -16.15 -7.99
C GLU A 266 8.81 -15.77 -7.87
N ALA A 267 8.33 -15.46 -6.65
CA ALA A 267 6.96 -15.02 -6.42
C ALA A 267 6.55 -13.72 -7.16
N ALA A 268 7.51 -12.93 -7.64
CA ALA A 268 7.26 -11.70 -8.42
C ALA A 268 7.52 -11.88 -9.93
N ILE A 269 8.00 -13.06 -10.35
CA ILE A 269 8.24 -13.44 -11.74
C ILE A 269 6.94 -13.95 -12.35
N ALA A 270 6.75 -13.75 -13.66
CA ALA A 270 5.58 -14.24 -14.38
C ALA A 270 5.43 -15.77 -14.19
N THR A 271 4.22 -16.23 -13.87
CA THR A 271 3.94 -17.64 -13.52
C THR A 271 4.51 -18.65 -14.53
N PRO A 272 4.42 -18.45 -15.86
CA PRO A 272 5.01 -19.38 -16.82
C PRO A 272 6.54 -19.53 -16.72
N LEU A 273 7.22 -18.54 -16.17
CA LEU A 273 8.68 -18.56 -16.01
C LEU A 273 9.13 -19.18 -14.68
N GLN A 274 8.29 -19.18 -13.65
CA GLN A 274 8.64 -19.63 -12.30
C GLN A 274 9.23 -21.05 -12.25
N PRO A 275 8.69 -22.06 -12.96
CA PRO A 275 9.24 -23.42 -12.93
C PRO A 275 10.69 -23.55 -13.42
N PHE A 276 11.22 -22.53 -14.10
CA PHE A 276 12.58 -22.49 -14.63
C PHE A 276 13.53 -21.62 -13.79
N VAL A 277 13.04 -21.06 -12.68
CA VAL A 277 13.83 -20.19 -11.79
C VAL A 277 14.50 -21.04 -10.71
N GLU A 278 15.75 -21.41 -10.95
CA GLU A 278 16.56 -22.12 -9.95
C GLU A 278 16.98 -21.17 -8.80
N GLY A 279 16.90 -21.64 -7.56
CA GLY A 279 17.33 -20.88 -6.38
C GLY A 279 16.40 -19.74 -5.97
N GLY A 280 15.16 -19.72 -6.47
CA GLY A 280 14.09 -18.81 -6.03
C GLY A 280 14.23 -17.36 -6.49
N ARG A 281 15.23 -17.03 -7.33
CA ARG A 281 15.44 -15.69 -7.89
C ARG A 281 16.07 -15.74 -9.28
N ALA A 282 15.70 -14.81 -10.16
CA ALA A 282 16.33 -14.65 -11.47
C ALA A 282 16.53 -13.18 -11.85
N THR A 283 17.65 -12.88 -12.50
CA THR A 283 17.91 -11.56 -13.10
C THR A 283 17.08 -11.35 -14.36
N THR A 284 16.81 -10.09 -14.72
CA THR A 284 16.15 -9.75 -15.99
C THR A 284 16.88 -10.37 -17.20
N GLY A 285 18.21 -10.43 -17.18
CA GLY A 285 19.00 -11.05 -18.24
C GLY A 285 18.79 -12.56 -18.35
N GLN A 286 18.72 -13.28 -17.23
CA GLN A 286 18.40 -14.72 -17.20
C GLN A 286 16.99 -14.98 -17.73
N LEU A 287 16.01 -14.18 -17.34
CA LEU A 287 14.62 -14.32 -17.82
C LEU A 287 14.51 -14.03 -19.31
N LEU A 288 15.19 -12.99 -19.82
CA LEU A 288 15.25 -12.72 -21.25
C LEU A 288 15.94 -13.86 -22.02
N GLY A 289 17.04 -14.40 -21.49
CA GLY A 289 17.70 -15.57 -22.06
C GLY A 289 16.79 -16.79 -22.11
N LEU A 290 15.98 -17.01 -21.08
CA LEU A 290 14.98 -18.07 -21.02
C LEU A 290 13.91 -17.90 -22.10
N LEU A 291 13.35 -16.69 -22.25
CA LEU A 291 12.36 -16.40 -23.29
C LEU A 291 12.92 -16.60 -24.71
N LEU A 292 14.20 -16.30 -24.92
CA LEU A 292 14.86 -16.53 -26.21
C LEU A 292 15.12 -18.02 -26.48
N ALA A 293 15.43 -18.79 -25.44
CA ALA A 293 15.62 -20.24 -25.54
C ALA A 293 14.29 -21.00 -25.67
N ARG A 294 13.19 -20.42 -25.16
CA ARG A 294 11.84 -21.00 -25.08
C ARG A 294 10.77 -19.98 -25.47
N PRO A 295 10.62 -19.68 -26.78
CA PRO A 295 9.72 -18.64 -27.26
C PRO A 295 8.23 -18.93 -26.96
N GLU A 296 7.85 -20.19 -26.70
CA GLU A 296 6.51 -20.56 -26.24
C GLU A 296 6.10 -19.84 -24.95
N LEU A 297 7.06 -19.58 -24.06
CA LEU A 297 6.83 -18.89 -22.78
C LEU A 297 6.42 -17.43 -22.98
N ILE A 298 6.75 -16.83 -24.14
CA ILE A 298 6.27 -15.48 -24.50
C ILE A 298 4.76 -15.52 -24.67
N ILE A 299 4.24 -16.52 -25.38
CA ILE A 299 2.80 -16.67 -25.64
C ILE A 299 2.05 -16.95 -24.33
N GLU A 300 2.58 -17.84 -23.50
CA GLU A 300 1.98 -18.17 -22.20
C GLU A 300 1.95 -16.96 -21.25
N SER A 301 3.05 -16.20 -21.20
CA SER A 301 3.14 -15.00 -20.34
C SER A 301 2.19 -13.89 -20.81
N LEU A 302 2.04 -13.71 -22.14
CA LEU A 302 1.07 -12.77 -22.71
C LEU A 302 -0.38 -13.22 -22.46
N GLY A 303 -0.66 -14.53 -22.53
CA GLY A 303 -1.98 -15.10 -22.30
C GLY A 303 -2.43 -14.99 -20.83
N THR A 304 -1.49 -15.04 -19.90
CA THR A 304 -1.76 -14.93 -18.45
C THR A 304 -2.32 -13.54 -18.13
N GLY A 305 -3.56 -13.49 -17.64
CA GLY A 305 -4.24 -12.23 -17.28
C GLY A 305 -4.49 -11.30 -18.48
N PHE A 306 -4.56 -11.83 -19.70
CA PHE A 306 -4.62 -11.04 -20.93
C PHE A 306 -5.72 -9.95 -20.93
N PHE A 307 -6.95 -10.31 -20.54
CA PHE A 307 -8.07 -9.35 -20.53
C PHE A 307 -7.85 -8.22 -19.52
N THR A 308 -7.36 -8.52 -18.31
CA THR A 308 -7.04 -7.53 -17.28
C THR A 308 -5.96 -6.58 -17.77
N LYS A 309 -4.87 -7.14 -18.32
CA LYS A 309 -3.75 -6.40 -18.91
C LYS A 309 -4.22 -5.44 -20.03
N LEU A 310 -5.05 -5.94 -20.95
CA LEU A 310 -5.59 -5.17 -22.07
C LEU A 310 -6.54 -4.07 -21.59
N LEU A 311 -7.46 -4.39 -20.68
CA LEU A 311 -8.42 -3.44 -20.12
C LEU A 311 -7.71 -2.32 -19.37
N TYR A 312 -6.75 -2.65 -18.51
CA TYR A 312 -5.93 -1.67 -17.81
C TYR A 312 -5.26 -0.71 -18.78
N PHE A 313 -4.60 -1.23 -19.82
CA PHE A 313 -3.90 -0.39 -20.78
C PHE A 313 -4.85 0.48 -21.61
N ALA A 314 -6.03 -0.06 -21.96
CA ALA A 314 -7.07 0.70 -22.63
C ALA A 314 -7.58 1.87 -21.76
N LEU A 315 -7.90 1.60 -20.50
CA LEU A 315 -8.32 2.63 -19.54
C LEU A 315 -7.21 3.65 -19.25
N PHE A 316 -5.95 3.22 -19.20
CA PHE A 316 -4.79 4.09 -18.99
C PHE A 316 -4.62 5.12 -20.11
N LEU A 317 -4.95 4.76 -21.35
CA LEU A 317 -4.84 5.63 -22.52
C LEU A 317 -6.11 6.42 -22.84
N ALA A 318 -7.25 6.04 -22.27
CA ALA A 318 -8.53 6.69 -22.52
C ALA A 318 -8.54 8.20 -22.18
N PRO A 319 -7.93 8.69 -21.07
CA PRO A 319 -7.88 10.14 -20.75
C PRO A 319 -7.16 11.01 -21.77
N VAL A 320 -6.36 10.40 -22.67
CA VAL A 320 -5.70 11.07 -23.79
C VAL A 320 -6.19 10.58 -25.15
N LEU A 321 -7.35 9.90 -25.18
CA LEU A 321 -8.01 9.40 -26.39
C LEU A 321 -7.09 8.54 -27.26
N TYR A 322 -6.22 7.75 -26.63
CA TYR A 322 -5.28 6.86 -27.31
C TYR A 322 -4.27 7.57 -28.24
N LEU A 323 -4.23 8.91 -28.27
CA LEU A 323 -3.37 9.70 -29.15
C LEU A 323 -1.89 9.39 -28.93
N ALA A 324 -1.53 9.09 -27.69
CA ALA A 324 -0.20 8.68 -27.27
C ALA A 324 0.37 7.48 -28.03
N LEU A 325 -0.47 6.57 -28.55
CA LEU A 325 -0.03 5.37 -29.28
C LEU A 325 0.58 5.67 -30.65
N VAL A 326 0.38 6.87 -31.19
CA VAL A 326 0.94 7.28 -32.48
C VAL A 326 2.33 7.93 -32.30
N ASP A 327 2.66 8.39 -31.10
CA ASP A 327 3.93 9.07 -30.86
C ASP A 327 5.09 8.10 -30.61
N THR A 328 6.16 8.27 -31.37
CA THR A 328 7.33 7.38 -31.32
C THR A 328 8.11 7.47 -30.01
N SER A 329 8.16 8.64 -29.37
CA SER A 329 8.83 8.76 -28.07
C SER A 329 8.06 8.05 -26.96
N THR A 330 6.73 8.14 -27.03
CA THR A 330 5.81 7.49 -26.11
C THR A 330 5.86 5.98 -26.26
N LEU A 331 5.73 5.46 -27.49
CA LEU A 331 5.92 4.03 -27.77
C LEU A 331 7.29 3.52 -27.29
N GLY A 332 8.34 4.34 -27.43
CA GLY A 332 9.67 4.04 -26.90
C GLY A 332 9.69 3.84 -25.39
N ALA A 333 8.90 4.59 -24.62
CA ALA A 333 8.78 4.42 -23.15
C ALA A 333 7.87 3.25 -22.78
N LEU A 334 6.72 3.11 -23.47
CA LEU A 334 5.70 2.11 -23.13
C LEU A 334 6.15 0.69 -23.46
N ALA A 335 6.72 0.46 -24.64
CA ALA A 335 7.10 -0.89 -25.09
C ALA A 335 8.01 -1.64 -24.10
N PRO A 336 9.11 -1.06 -23.58
CA PRO A 336 9.97 -1.79 -22.67
C PRO A 336 9.37 -1.95 -21.26
N PHE A 337 8.51 -1.02 -20.79
CA PHE A 337 7.73 -1.24 -19.57
C PHE A 337 6.75 -2.39 -19.74
N MET A 338 6.00 -2.43 -20.83
CA MET A 338 5.06 -3.51 -21.13
C MET A 338 5.78 -4.85 -21.28
N GLY A 339 6.94 -4.87 -21.95
CA GLY A 339 7.78 -6.07 -22.03
C GLY A 339 8.17 -6.59 -20.65
N PHE A 340 8.58 -5.71 -19.74
CA PHE A 340 8.88 -6.09 -18.36
C PHE A 340 7.62 -6.56 -17.60
N ALA A 341 6.56 -5.75 -17.60
CA ALA A 341 5.35 -5.96 -16.82
C ALA A 341 4.51 -7.17 -17.30
N TRP A 342 4.47 -7.44 -18.61
CA TRP A 342 3.62 -8.48 -19.18
C TRP A 342 4.34 -9.80 -19.42
N LEU A 343 5.67 -9.76 -19.65
CA LEU A 343 6.45 -10.98 -19.93
C LEU A 343 7.27 -11.45 -18.74
N LEU A 344 7.85 -10.54 -17.96
CA LEU A 344 8.85 -10.90 -16.94
C LEU A 344 8.29 -10.90 -15.52
N SER A 345 7.36 -9.99 -15.23
CA SER A 345 6.75 -9.86 -13.91
C SER A 345 5.39 -10.54 -13.81
N GLY A 346 5.13 -11.19 -12.68
CA GLY A 346 3.82 -11.69 -12.28
C GLY A 346 3.09 -10.75 -11.31
N THR A 347 3.64 -9.56 -11.07
CA THR A 347 3.06 -8.61 -10.11
C THR A 347 1.92 -7.83 -10.75
N GLU A 348 0.69 -8.12 -10.31
CA GLU A 348 -0.53 -7.52 -10.85
C GLU A 348 -0.56 -5.99 -10.77
N ALA A 349 0.11 -5.40 -9.78
CA ALA A 349 0.18 -3.95 -9.60
C ALA A 349 0.79 -3.19 -10.80
N PHE A 350 1.52 -3.87 -11.70
CA PHE A 350 2.01 -3.25 -12.94
C PHE A 350 0.93 -3.09 -14.03
N TYR A 351 -0.20 -3.79 -13.92
CA TYR A 351 -1.26 -3.83 -14.92
C TYR A 351 -2.68 -3.84 -14.33
N THR A 352 -2.86 -3.30 -13.12
CA THR A 352 -4.17 -3.17 -12.46
C THR A 352 -4.39 -1.75 -11.96
N PHE A 353 -5.65 -1.44 -11.68
CA PHE A 353 -6.09 -0.15 -11.17
C PHE A 353 -5.82 -0.04 -9.66
N SER A 354 -4.56 -0.18 -9.25
CA SER A 354 -4.15 0.00 -7.85
C SER A 354 -2.67 0.37 -7.77
N GLY A 355 -2.30 1.12 -6.74
CA GLY A 355 -0.92 1.48 -6.48
C GLY A 355 -0.41 2.69 -7.26
N HIS A 356 0.91 2.76 -7.40
CA HIS A 356 1.64 3.94 -7.88
C HIS A 356 2.41 3.74 -9.18
N TYR A 357 2.48 2.50 -9.69
CA TYR A 357 3.19 2.14 -10.92
C TYR A 357 2.78 2.94 -12.17
N PRO A 358 1.53 3.45 -12.32
CA PRO A 358 1.20 4.32 -13.44
C PRO A 358 2.07 5.58 -13.55
N LEU A 359 2.67 6.07 -12.46
CA LEU A 359 3.58 7.23 -12.48
C LEU A 359 4.82 7.01 -13.35
N TYR A 360 5.20 5.75 -13.62
CA TYR A 360 6.25 5.41 -14.56
C TYR A 360 5.95 5.85 -15.99
N LEU A 361 4.67 5.83 -16.39
CA LEU A 361 4.26 6.01 -17.78
C LEU A 361 3.49 7.31 -18.02
N LEU A 362 2.76 7.79 -17.02
CA LEU A 362 1.82 8.90 -17.14
C LEU A 362 2.43 10.15 -17.82
N PRO A 363 3.60 10.69 -17.43
CA PRO A 363 4.15 11.87 -18.10
C PRO A 363 4.47 11.63 -19.59
N PHE A 364 4.90 10.43 -19.97
CA PHE A 364 5.22 10.09 -21.36
C PHE A 364 3.97 10.07 -22.24
N VAL A 365 2.86 9.55 -21.71
CA VAL A 365 1.56 9.54 -22.41
C VAL A 365 1.08 10.95 -22.72
N TYR A 366 1.22 11.88 -21.79
CA TYR A 366 0.80 13.28 -21.99
C TYR A 366 1.76 14.06 -22.91
N ILE A 367 3.06 13.73 -22.89
CA ILE A 367 4.03 14.21 -23.90
C ILE A 367 3.59 13.77 -25.31
N GLY A 368 3.30 12.47 -25.49
CA GLY A 368 2.86 11.91 -26.76
C GLY A 368 1.59 12.53 -27.29
N ALA A 369 0.57 12.63 -26.45
CA ALA A 369 -0.70 13.25 -26.81
C ALA A 369 -0.52 14.71 -27.25
N SER A 370 0.29 15.49 -26.53
CA SER A 370 0.61 16.87 -26.88
C SER A 370 1.29 16.99 -28.25
N ARG A 371 2.28 16.13 -28.51
CA ARG A 371 3.01 16.09 -29.80
C ARG A 371 2.11 15.71 -30.96
N VAL A 372 1.23 14.71 -30.78
CA VAL A 372 0.31 14.25 -31.83
C VAL A 372 -0.73 15.32 -32.14
N LEU A 373 -1.33 15.95 -31.13
CA LEU A 373 -2.28 17.04 -31.35
C LEU A 373 -1.63 18.24 -32.05
N GLY A 374 -0.38 18.58 -31.72
CA GLY A 374 0.36 19.63 -32.41
C GLY A 374 0.56 19.32 -33.90
N ARG A 375 0.86 18.06 -34.24
CA ARG A 375 1.01 17.61 -35.64
C ARG A 375 -0.32 17.58 -36.42
N LEU A 376 -1.39 17.09 -35.78
CA LEU A 376 -2.70 16.97 -36.41
C LEU A 376 -3.39 18.33 -36.56
N SER A 377 -3.13 19.27 -35.64
CA SER A 377 -3.78 20.58 -35.58
C SER A 377 -5.30 20.51 -35.83
N PRO A 378 -6.04 19.65 -35.10
CA PRO A 378 -7.43 19.37 -35.41
C PRO A 378 -8.30 20.61 -35.19
N SER A 379 -9.23 20.84 -36.11
CA SER A 379 -10.30 21.83 -35.88
C SER A 379 -11.25 21.29 -34.81
N LEU A 380 -11.43 22.07 -33.74
CA LEU A 380 -12.31 21.64 -32.66
C LEU A 380 -13.77 21.83 -33.06
N PRO A 381 -14.66 20.88 -32.69
CA PRO A 381 -16.09 21.06 -32.86
C PRO A 381 -16.59 22.29 -32.08
N ALA A 382 -17.82 22.72 -32.39
CA ALA A 382 -18.45 23.86 -31.73
C ALA A 382 -18.29 23.81 -30.21
N GLY A 383 -18.09 24.97 -29.57
CA GLY A 383 -17.66 25.06 -28.17
C GLY A 383 -18.53 24.26 -27.19
N ARG A 384 -19.85 24.13 -27.46
CA ARG A 384 -20.75 23.30 -26.65
C ARG A 384 -20.42 21.80 -26.73
N VAL A 385 -20.26 21.25 -27.94
CA VAL A 385 -19.96 19.82 -28.15
C VAL A 385 -18.62 19.46 -27.53
N LEU A 386 -17.61 20.31 -27.75
CA LEU A 386 -16.28 20.13 -27.17
C LEU A 386 -16.33 20.19 -25.64
N THR A 387 -17.05 21.16 -25.08
CA THR A 387 -17.21 21.30 -23.62
C THR A 387 -17.94 20.09 -23.04
N THR A 388 -19.04 19.63 -23.65
CA THR A 388 -19.75 18.42 -23.22
C THR A 388 -18.84 17.21 -23.25
N PHE A 389 -18.07 17.02 -24.33
CA PHE A 389 -17.12 15.92 -24.43
C PHE A 389 -16.05 15.97 -23.35
N PHE A 390 -15.46 17.15 -23.09
CA PHE A 390 -14.49 17.34 -22.01
C PHE A 390 -15.10 17.06 -20.65
N VAL A 391 -16.32 17.56 -20.39
CA VAL A 391 -17.04 17.31 -19.14
C VAL A 391 -17.29 15.82 -18.96
N VAL A 392 -17.72 15.10 -19.99
CA VAL A 392 -17.93 13.64 -19.91
C VAL A 392 -16.62 12.92 -19.58
N VAL A 393 -15.54 13.20 -20.30
CA VAL A 393 -14.22 12.58 -20.03
C VAL A 393 -13.76 12.87 -18.60
N LEU A 394 -13.93 14.10 -18.12
CA LEU A 394 -13.56 14.49 -16.76
C LEU A 394 -14.45 13.84 -15.70
N LEU A 395 -15.76 13.78 -15.92
CA LEU A 395 -16.70 13.11 -14.99
C LEU A 395 -16.45 11.60 -14.94
N THR A 396 -16.18 10.96 -16.08
CA THR A 396 -15.81 9.54 -16.12
C THR A 396 -14.49 9.30 -15.40
N SER A 397 -13.50 10.19 -15.60
CA SER A 397 -12.20 10.08 -14.91
C SER A 397 -12.34 10.29 -13.40
N ALA A 398 -13.12 11.29 -12.97
CA ALA A 398 -13.40 11.54 -11.55
C ALA A 398 -14.22 10.40 -10.92
N GLY A 399 -15.22 9.87 -11.65
CA GLY A 399 -16.03 8.73 -11.22
C GLY A 399 -15.19 7.46 -11.05
N ALA A 400 -14.27 7.17 -11.98
CA ALA A 400 -13.32 6.09 -11.86
C ALA A 400 -12.41 6.26 -10.63
N GLY A 401 -11.91 7.49 -10.39
CA GLY A 401 -11.11 7.77 -9.20
C GLY A 401 -11.88 7.58 -7.88
N ALA A 402 -13.15 8.00 -7.84
CA ALA A 402 -14.03 7.78 -6.69
C ALA A 402 -14.35 6.29 -6.47
N GLN A 403 -14.54 5.53 -7.54
CA GLN A 403 -14.72 4.08 -7.48
C GLN A 403 -13.48 3.40 -6.89
N THR A 404 -12.27 3.83 -7.26
CA THR A 404 -11.03 3.28 -6.67
C THR A 404 -10.93 3.52 -5.17
N ILE A 405 -11.30 4.71 -4.69
CA ILE A 405 -11.38 5.00 -3.26
C ILE A 405 -12.30 4.01 -2.55
N ALA A 406 -13.48 3.75 -3.15
CA ALA A 406 -14.46 2.84 -2.60
C ALA A 406 -14.00 1.38 -2.63
N GLU A 407 -13.41 0.92 -3.73
CA GLU A 407 -12.89 -0.45 -3.89
C GLU A 407 -11.71 -0.75 -2.97
N GLU A 408 -10.81 0.22 -2.76
CA GLU A 408 -9.67 0.05 -1.83
C GLU A 408 -10.07 0.23 -0.35
N GLY A 409 -11.32 0.58 -0.06
CA GLY A 409 -11.77 0.90 1.30
C GLY A 409 -10.98 2.05 1.92
N ALA A 410 -10.56 3.02 1.11
CA ALA A 410 -9.74 4.15 1.55
C ALA A 410 -10.59 5.20 2.29
N VAL A 411 -11.27 4.80 3.36
CA VAL A 411 -12.11 5.69 4.16
C VAL A 411 -11.36 6.04 5.44
N PRO A 412 -11.11 7.33 5.72
CA PRO A 412 -10.56 7.74 6.99
C PRO A 412 -11.55 7.44 8.11
N GLU A 413 -11.19 6.52 9.01
CA GLU A 413 -11.98 6.17 10.17
C GLU A 413 -11.21 6.50 11.45
N THR A 414 -11.85 7.25 12.33
CA THR A 414 -11.33 7.57 13.66
C THR A 414 -12.45 7.42 14.67
N GLY A 415 -12.16 6.80 15.80
CA GLY A 415 -13.09 6.58 16.90
C GLY A 415 -12.38 6.13 18.17
N GLU A 416 -13.16 5.69 19.15
CA GLU A 416 -12.68 5.27 20.47
C GLU A 416 -11.63 4.15 20.39
N HIS A 417 -11.82 3.19 19.47
CA HIS A 417 -10.85 2.13 19.20
C HIS A 417 -9.48 2.69 18.76
N THR A 418 -9.44 3.61 17.78
CA THR A 418 -8.18 4.22 17.29
C THR A 418 -7.51 5.12 18.33
N GLU A 419 -8.28 5.76 19.24
CA GLU A 419 -7.75 6.52 20.37
C GLU A 419 -7.13 5.58 21.42
N THR A 420 -7.77 4.43 21.68
CA THR A 420 -7.23 3.37 22.53
C THR A 420 -5.94 2.80 21.94
N LEU A 421 -5.88 2.58 20.63
CA LEU A 421 -4.66 2.14 19.93
C LEU A 421 -3.53 3.18 20.01
N SER A 422 -3.86 4.46 19.86
CA SER A 422 -2.91 5.56 20.05
C SER A 422 -2.34 5.55 21.48
N THR A 423 -3.20 5.35 22.47
CA THR A 423 -2.79 5.22 23.88
C THR A 423 -1.90 3.99 24.09
N ALA A 424 -2.22 2.85 23.45
CA ALA A 424 -1.41 1.64 23.51
C ALA A 424 0.04 1.88 23.02
N ILE A 425 0.20 2.62 21.91
CA ILE A 425 1.51 3.01 21.38
C ILE A 425 2.31 3.86 22.38
N GLU A 426 1.64 4.71 23.15
CA GLU A 426 2.26 5.56 24.18
C GLU A 426 2.69 4.74 25.41
N THR A 427 2.02 3.63 25.71
CA THR A 427 2.44 2.74 26.81
C THR A 427 3.77 2.02 26.56
N VAL A 428 4.17 1.87 25.29
CA VAL A 428 5.45 1.28 24.91
C VAL A 428 6.56 2.35 24.97
N PRO A 429 7.59 2.20 25.81
CA PRO A 429 8.67 3.17 25.91
C PRO A 429 9.31 3.48 24.55
N ALA A 430 9.59 4.76 24.28
CA ALA A 430 10.05 5.21 22.96
C ALA A 430 11.39 4.59 22.50
N ASN A 431 12.25 4.21 23.44
CA ASN A 431 13.55 3.59 23.19
C ASN A 431 13.53 2.05 23.23
N ALA A 432 12.40 1.44 23.63
CA ALA A 432 12.29 -0.01 23.69
C ALA A 432 12.23 -0.60 22.28
N SER A 433 12.76 -1.82 22.14
CA SER A 433 12.59 -2.59 20.91
C SER A 433 11.14 -3.05 20.75
N LEU A 434 10.56 -2.75 19.59
CA LEU A 434 9.15 -2.96 19.27
C LEU A 434 9.00 -3.66 17.93
N VAL A 435 8.23 -4.74 17.88
CA VAL A 435 7.72 -5.31 16.62
C VAL A 435 6.22 -5.04 16.53
N THR A 436 5.74 -4.62 15.37
CA THR A 436 4.32 -4.37 15.16
C THR A 436 3.79 -4.86 13.80
N GLN A 437 2.48 -4.80 13.61
CA GLN A 437 1.85 -5.08 12.31
C GLN A 437 2.01 -3.93 11.30
N ASN A 438 1.78 -4.25 10.03
CA ASN A 438 2.01 -3.36 8.89
C ASN A 438 1.26 -2.02 9.00
N THR A 439 0.00 -2.00 9.42
CA THR A 439 -0.85 -0.79 9.50
C THR A 439 -0.56 0.10 10.72
N ILE A 440 -0.03 -0.46 11.81
CA ILE A 440 0.38 0.32 12.99
C ILE A 440 1.76 0.96 12.78
N TYR A 441 2.63 0.29 12.02
CA TYR A 441 4.04 0.68 11.88
C TYR A 441 4.28 2.15 11.51
N PRO A 442 3.55 2.81 10.59
CA PRO A 442 3.75 4.22 10.27
C PRO A 442 3.66 5.18 11.48
N HIS A 443 2.97 4.80 12.56
CA HIS A 443 2.82 5.60 13.78
C HIS A 443 4.00 5.46 14.74
N VAL A 444 4.81 4.41 14.58
CA VAL A 444 6.01 4.15 15.39
C VAL A 444 7.29 4.17 14.55
N ALA A 445 7.19 4.36 13.24
CA ALA A 445 8.30 4.29 12.30
C ALA A 445 9.39 5.35 12.54
N THR A 446 9.13 6.41 13.30
CA THR A 446 10.16 7.38 13.70
C THR A 446 11.10 6.84 14.79
N ARG A 447 10.77 5.71 15.43
CA ARG A 447 11.61 5.03 16.43
C ARG A 447 12.57 4.07 15.72
N SER A 448 13.88 4.21 15.91
CA SER A 448 14.89 3.32 15.30
C SER A 448 14.78 1.86 15.74
N ASN A 449 14.30 1.62 16.96
CA ASN A 449 14.13 0.27 17.50
C ASN A 449 12.77 -0.35 17.18
N ALA A 450 11.94 0.32 16.35
CA ALA A 450 10.67 -0.23 15.88
C ALA A 450 10.86 -0.94 14.52
N THR A 451 10.29 -2.13 14.41
CA THR A 451 10.25 -2.94 13.19
C THR A 451 8.84 -3.49 12.98
N PHE A 452 8.60 -4.10 11.82
CA PHE A 452 7.31 -4.70 11.52
C PHE A 452 7.43 -5.93 10.62
N ILE A 453 6.35 -6.72 10.58
CA ILE A 453 6.23 -7.89 9.72
C ILE A 453 5.35 -7.52 8.52
N PRO A 454 5.94 -7.30 7.32
CA PRO A 454 5.19 -6.89 6.14
C PRO A 454 4.49 -8.04 5.41
N ASN A 455 4.94 -9.27 5.59
CA ASN A 455 4.43 -10.46 4.89
C ASN A 455 4.99 -11.72 5.58
N PRO A 456 4.16 -12.76 5.86
CA PRO A 456 4.60 -14.04 6.42
C PRO A 456 5.78 -14.69 5.68
N SER A 457 5.76 -14.77 4.35
CA SER A 457 6.80 -15.44 3.56
C SER A 457 8.16 -14.73 3.66
N LEU A 458 8.16 -13.39 3.65
CA LEU A 458 9.40 -12.62 3.78
C LEU A 458 9.99 -12.78 5.18
N PHE A 459 9.12 -12.79 6.20
CA PHE A 459 9.53 -12.96 7.58
C PHE A 459 9.96 -14.40 7.88
N GLY A 460 9.29 -15.41 7.34
CA GLY A 460 9.69 -16.83 7.45
C GLY A 460 11.11 -17.07 6.94
N LEU A 461 11.46 -16.52 5.76
CA LEU A 461 12.84 -16.58 5.24
C LEU A 461 13.86 -15.88 6.16
N TYR A 462 13.43 -14.83 6.87
CA TYR A 462 14.28 -14.19 7.88
C TYR A 462 14.44 -15.10 9.11
N GLN A 463 13.36 -15.70 9.60
CA GLN A 463 13.36 -16.59 10.75
C GLN A 463 14.21 -17.85 10.50
N GLU A 464 14.10 -18.46 9.33
CA GLU A 464 14.92 -19.62 8.94
C GLU A 464 16.42 -19.31 9.00
N ARG A 465 16.80 -18.07 8.66
CA ARG A 465 18.20 -17.67 8.57
C ARG A 465 18.76 -17.11 9.87
N TYR A 466 17.97 -16.37 10.64
CA TYR A 466 18.42 -15.58 11.79
C TYR A 466 17.69 -15.90 13.09
N GLY A 467 16.69 -16.77 13.05
CA GLY A 467 15.75 -16.99 14.14
C GLY A 467 14.69 -15.87 14.24
N THR A 468 13.65 -16.13 15.01
CA THR A 468 12.63 -15.12 15.34
C THR A 468 13.27 -14.00 16.18
N PRO A 469 13.18 -12.73 15.75
CA PRO A 469 13.59 -11.58 16.56
C PRO A 469 12.91 -11.60 17.94
N LYS A 470 13.61 -11.11 18.97
CA LYS A 470 13.10 -11.09 20.34
C LYS A 470 13.05 -9.66 20.90
N PRO A 471 12.13 -8.79 20.42
CA PRO A 471 11.96 -7.44 20.96
C PRO A 471 11.54 -7.44 22.44
N GLU A 472 11.58 -6.28 23.08
CA GLU A 472 11.02 -6.08 24.41
C GLU A 472 9.48 -6.06 24.38
N TYR A 473 8.91 -5.48 23.33
CA TYR A 473 7.48 -5.33 23.14
C TYR A 473 7.01 -5.81 21.76
N VAL A 474 5.80 -6.37 21.72
CA VAL A 474 5.08 -6.68 20.49
C VAL A 474 3.72 -5.99 20.57
N LEU A 475 3.36 -5.21 19.56
CA LEU A 475 2.07 -4.50 19.48
C LEU A 475 1.33 -4.93 18.21
N PHE A 476 0.07 -5.33 18.34
CA PHE A 476 -0.77 -5.61 17.18
C PHE A 476 -2.24 -5.43 17.56
N ASP A 477 -3.09 -5.39 16.55
CA ASP A 477 -4.51 -5.11 16.70
C ASP A 477 -5.31 -6.04 15.78
N THR A 478 -6.15 -6.88 16.38
CA THR A 478 -6.95 -7.89 15.69
C THR A 478 -8.28 -7.37 15.16
N ARG A 479 -8.63 -6.09 15.43
CA ARG A 479 -9.88 -5.45 14.99
C ARG A 479 -9.64 -4.30 14.01
N LEU A 480 -8.40 -4.07 13.62
CA LEU A 480 -8.05 -3.01 12.70
C LEU A 480 -8.37 -3.41 11.24
N GLU A 481 -9.63 -3.23 10.83
CA GLU A 481 -10.19 -3.63 9.52
C GLU A 481 -9.92 -2.64 8.37
N THR A 482 -8.96 -1.73 8.54
CA THR A 482 -8.64 -0.69 7.54
C THR A 482 -8.25 -1.22 6.16
N ARG A 483 -7.91 -2.50 6.03
CA ARG A 483 -7.54 -3.17 4.77
C ARG A 483 -8.12 -4.59 4.74
N ALA A 484 -8.33 -5.12 3.55
CA ALA A 484 -8.86 -6.48 3.34
C ALA A 484 -7.99 -7.62 3.89
N PHE A 485 -6.72 -7.36 4.25
CA PHE A 485 -5.81 -8.36 4.82
C PHE A 485 -5.60 -8.13 6.31
N ASP A 486 -5.79 -9.17 7.13
CA ASP A 486 -5.48 -9.14 8.57
C ASP A 486 -3.97 -9.09 8.80
N TRP A 487 -3.45 -7.87 9.00
CA TRP A 487 -2.03 -7.64 9.27
C TRP A 487 -1.59 -8.10 10.66
N SER A 488 -2.52 -8.41 11.56
CA SER A 488 -2.19 -8.93 12.90
C SER A 488 -1.74 -10.39 12.84
N GLN A 489 -2.29 -11.17 11.91
CA GLN A 489 -2.03 -12.61 11.80
C GLN A 489 -0.53 -12.94 11.71
N PRO A 490 0.28 -12.34 10.82
CA PRO A 490 1.72 -12.62 10.75
C PRO A 490 2.46 -12.33 12.07
N VAL A 491 2.00 -11.36 12.85
CA VAL A 491 2.59 -11.01 14.15
C VAL A 491 2.16 -12.01 15.22
N ARG A 492 0.88 -12.37 15.26
CA ARG A 492 0.33 -13.39 16.17
C ARG A 492 1.03 -14.73 15.98
N ASP A 493 1.09 -15.21 14.74
CA ASP A 493 1.70 -16.50 14.40
C ASP A 493 3.19 -16.56 14.81
N ALA A 494 3.88 -15.42 14.75
CA ALA A 494 5.28 -15.32 15.12
C ALA A 494 5.54 -15.29 16.63
N TYR A 495 4.66 -14.64 17.41
CA TYR A 495 4.96 -14.29 18.81
C TYR A 495 4.06 -14.94 19.85
N PHE A 496 2.83 -15.35 19.52
CA PHE A 496 1.96 -16.04 20.47
C PHE A 496 2.49 -17.40 20.93
N PRO A 497 3.15 -18.20 20.07
CA PRO A 497 3.71 -19.48 20.51
C PRO A 497 4.91 -19.33 21.46
N LEU A 498 5.41 -18.12 21.71
CA LEU A 498 6.61 -17.90 22.51
C LEU A 498 6.24 -17.63 23.97
N GLU A 499 6.50 -18.62 24.84
CA GLU A 499 6.25 -18.55 26.30
C GLU A 499 6.98 -17.39 27.00
N GLU A 500 8.01 -16.82 26.38
CA GLU A 500 8.76 -15.70 26.95
C GLU A 500 8.00 -14.35 26.88
N TYR A 501 6.84 -14.28 26.22
CA TYR A 501 6.01 -13.08 26.12
C TYR A 501 4.72 -13.24 26.92
N GLY A 502 4.47 -12.31 27.84
CA GLY A 502 3.19 -12.18 28.52
C GLY A 502 2.37 -11.00 27.99
N VAL A 503 1.04 -11.10 28.10
CA VAL A 503 0.11 -10.01 27.76
C VAL A 503 0.23 -8.91 28.81
N TYR A 504 0.89 -7.81 28.45
CA TYR A 504 1.12 -6.66 29.32
C TYR A 504 -0.07 -5.71 29.36
N ARG A 505 -0.63 -5.41 28.19
CA ARG A 505 -1.86 -4.63 28.05
C ARG A 505 -2.78 -5.28 27.03
N TYR A 506 -4.08 -5.19 27.31
CA TYR A 506 -5.12 -5.65 26.42
C TYR A 506 -6.38 -4.81 26.58
N GLN A 507 -6.95 -4.35 25.47
CA GLN A 507 -8.27 -3.75 25.42
C GLN A 507 -8.76 -3.74 23.98
N ASP A 508 -10.02 -4.14 23.76
CA ASP A 508 -10.69 -3.98 22.47
C ASP A 508 -9.90 -4.54 21.27
N GLY A 509 -9.34 -5.75 21.40
CA GLY A 509 -8.55 -6.37 20.33
C GLY A 509 -7.14 -5.78 20.11
N ILE A 510 -6.73 -4.79 20.90
CA ILE A 510 -5.37 -4.23 20.89
C ILE A 510 -4.52 -4.95 21.92
N TRP A 511 -3.40 -5.51 21.48
CA TRP A 511 -2.53 -6.35 22.29
C TRP A 511 -1.15 -5.73 22.42
N VAL A 512 -0.68 -5.59 23.66
CA VAL A 512 0.71 -5.28 23.97
C VAL A 512 1.31 -6.46 24.70
N LEU A 513 2.17 -7.22 24.03
CA LEU A 513 2.97 -8.25 24.67
C LEU A 513 4.27 -7.64 25.18
N LYS A 514 4.73 -8.11 26.33
CA LYS A 514 6.02 -7.74 26.90
C LYS A 514 6.83 -8.98 27.24
N ARG A 515 8.08 -9.00 26.79
CA ARG A 515 9.00 -10.09 27.09
C ARG A 515 9.32 -10.16 28.59
N GLY A 516 9.23 -11.36 29.17
CA GLY A 516 9.43 -11.62 30.60
C GLY A 516 8.33 -11.09 31.52
N TYR A 517 7.18 -10.71 30.99
CA TYR A 517 6.05 -10.26 31.80
C TYR A 517 5.22 -11.45 32.30
N ASN A 518 5.12 -11.60 33.61
CA ASN A 518 4.36 -12.69 34.26
C ASN A 518 3.14 -12.17 35.07
N GLY A 519 2.80 -10.89 34.92
CA GLY A 519 1.65 -10.29 35.61
C GLY A 519 0.34 -10.57 34.88
N SER A 520 -0.78 -10.22 35.51
CA SER A 520 -2.08 -10.20 34.81
C SER A 520 -2.12 -9.09 33.77
N ALA A 521 -2.87 -9.31 32.68
CA ALA A 521 -3.14 -8.25 31.71
C ALA A 521 -3.88 -7.08 32.39
N VAL A 522 -3.56 -5.85 31.97
CA VAL A 522 -4.21 -4.61 32.42
C VAL A 522 -4.84 -3.94 31.20
N GLY A 523 -5.95 -3.23 31.39
CA GLY A 523 -6.54 -2.40 30.35
C GLY A 523 -5.58 -1.33 29.83
N ILE A 524 -5.83 -0.84 28.63
CA ILE A 524 -5.01 0.22 28.01
C ILE A 524 -5.40 1.58 28.58
N THR A 525 -6.69 1.92 28.53
CA THR A 525 -7.28 3.13 29.11
C THR A 525 -7.98 2.85 30.43
N GLU A 526 -8.33 1.60 30.70
CA GLU A 526 -9.08 1.17 31.89
C GLU A 526 -8.22 0.38 32.88
N SER A 527 -8.67 0.28 34.13
CA SER A 527 -7.98 -0.47 35.18
C SER A 527 -8.05 -1.99 35.01
N GLY A 528 -9.04 -2.48 34.27
CA GLY A 528 -9.25 -3.91 33.96
C GLY A 528 -9.13 -4.19 32.47
N ALA A 529 -8.79 -5.42 32.11
CA ALA A 529 -8.81 -5.90 30.72
C ALA A 529 -10.18 -6.49 30.38
N ASP A 530 -11.26 -5.87 30.88
CA ASP A 530 -12.60 -6.40 30.69
C ASP A 530 -12.97 -6.37 29.20
N GLU A 531 -13.60 -7.44 28.74
CA GLU A 531 -13.82 -7.67 27.33
C GLU A 531 -15.29 -7.98 27.09
N ARG A 532 -15.87 -7.30 26.11
CA ARG A 532 -17.16 -7.65 25.52
C ARG A 532 -16.99 -7.67 24.01
N VAL A 533 -17.16 -8.84 23.40
CA VAL A 533 -17.10 -9.03 21.95
C VAL A 533 -18.45 -9.52 21.47
N VAL A 534 -18.93 -8.98 20.35
CA VAL A 534 -20.13 -9.48 19.67
C VAL A 534 -19.68 -9.99 18.32
N PHE A 535 -19.96 -11.27 18.04
CA PHE A 535 -19.74 -11.89 16.75
C PHE A 535 -21.09 -12.11 16.09
N GLU A 536 -21.30 -11.49 14.93
CA GLU A 536 -22.52 -11.65 14.13
C GLU A 536 -22.48 -12.94 13.32
N ALA A 537 -23.64 -13.49 12.97
CA ALA A 537 -23.73 -14.75 12.22
C ALA A 537 -22.92 -14.77 10.90
N SER A 538 -22.72 -13.61 10.26
CA SER A 538 -21.93 -13.47 9.03
C SER A 538 -20.43 -13.73 9.20
N GLU A 539 -19.92 -13.64 10.43
CA GLU A 539 -18.49 -13.87 10.73
C GLU A 539 -18.17 -15.37 10.89
N PHE A 540 -19.19 -16.22 10.93
CA PHE A 540 -19.03 -17.66 11.10
C PHE A 540 -18.96 -18.38 9.75
N VAL A 541 -18.13 -19.42 9.70
CA VAL A 541 -18.12 -20.34 8.56
C VAL A 541 -19.29 -21.31 8.71
N ALA A 542 -20.25 -21.21 7.78
CA ALA A 542 -21.33 -22.17 7.66
C ALA A 542 -20.79 -23.49 7.10
N SER A 543 -20.70 -24.52 7.95
CA SER A 543 -20.37 -25.89 7.54
C SER A 543 -21.57 -26.60 6.91
N ASP A 544 -22.77 -26.25 7.38
CA ASP A 544 -24.04 -26.75 6.89
C ASP A 544 -25.08 -25.63 7.03
N GLY A 545 -25.64 -25.15 5.92
CA GLY A 545 -26.56 -24.00 5.88
C GLY A 545 -26.02 -22.78 5.12
N GLN A 546 -26.76 -21.68 5.19
CA GLN A 546 -26.39 -20.39 4.58
C GLN A 546 -26.76 -19.22 5.49
N VAL A 547 -26.11 -18.07 5.28
CA VAL A 547 -26.46 -16.82 5.96
C VAL A 547 -27.57 -16.12 5.19
N GLU A 548 -28.74 -15.99 5.81
CA GLU A 548 -29.93 -15.32 5.27
C GLU A 548 -30.49 -14.34 6.32
N ASP A 549 -30.80 -13.11 5.92
CA ASP A 549 -31.36 -12.06 6.79
C ASP A 549 -30.60 -11.85 8.12
N GLY A 550 -29.27 -11.91 8.09
CA GLY A 550 -28.41 -11.74 9.26
C GLY A 550 -28.35 -12.94 10.21
N ARG A 551 -28.82 -14.11 9.77
CA ARG A 551 -28.76 -15.36 10.54
C ARG A 551 -28.15 -16.48 9.72
N LEU A 552 -27.37 -17.34 10.36
CA LEU A 552 -26.88 -18.57 9.75
C LEU A 552 -27.93 -19.66 10.00
N VAL A 553 -28.58 -20.15 8.94
CA VAL A 553 -29.71 -21.08 9.02
C VAL A 553 -29.34 -22.42 8.38
N SER A 554 -29.60 -23.51 9.09
CA SER A 554 -29.44 -24.90 8.63
C SER A 554 -30.75 -25.66 8.78
N VAL A 555 -31.33 -26.11 7.67
CA VAL A 555 -32.68 -26.70 7.61
C VAL A 555 -32.71 -28.22 7.83
N GLY A 556 -31.55 -28.89 7.90
CA GLY A 556 -31.42 -30.33 8.08
C GLY A 556 -29.95 -30.73 8.20
N GLY A 557 -29.65 -32.02 8.32
CA GLY A 557 -28.27 -32.53 8.39
C GLY A 557 -28.15 -33.83 9.20
N GLU A 558 -26.96 -34.43 9.21
CA GLU A 558 -26.69 -35.64 9.99
C GLU A 558 -26.50 -35.34 11.48
N ASN A 559 -26.93 -36.24 12.36
CA ASN A 559 -26.70 -36.09 13.80
C ASN A 559 -25.20 -36.07 14.10
N GLY A 560 -24.75 -35.06 14.85
CA GLY A 560 -23.34 -34.84 15.16
C GLY A 560 -22.59 -34.00 14.12
N SER A 561 -23.24 -33.58 13.02
CA SER A 561 -22.62 -32.69 12.04
C SER A 561 -22.31 -31.33 12.64
N ASN A 562 -21.21 -30.72 12.18
CA ASN A 562 -20.90 -29.33 12.46
C ASN A 562 -21.77 -28.43 11.58
N VAL A 563 -22.48 -27.47 12.18
CA VAL A 563 -23.36 -26.53 11.49
C VAL A 563 -22.61 -25.23 11.21
N TRP A 564 -21.88 -24.73 12.21
CA TRP A 564 -21.03 -23.54 12.07
C TRP A 564 -19.80 -23.64 12.97
N HIS A 565 -18.74 -22.94 12.57
CA HIS A 565 -17.55 -22.74 13.38
C HIS A 565 -16.93 -21.36 13.15
N GLY A 566 -16.01 -20.98 14.02
CA GLY A 566 -15.39 -19.65 14.03
C GLY A 566 -16.18 -18.63 14.86
N PRO A 567 -16.05 -17.33 14.56
CA PRO A 567 -14.83 -16.78 13.97
C PRO A 567 -13.62 -17.15 14.83
N TYR A 568 -12.44 -17.18 14.22
CA TYR A 568 -11.19 -17.48 14.94
C TYR A 568 -10.71 -16.22 15.65
N THR A 569 -10.82 -16.18 16.97
CA THR A 569 -10.41 -15.02 17.78
C THR A 569 -9.27 -15.34 18.73
N ALA A 570 -8.71 -14.30 19.34
CA ALA A 570 -7.76 -14.39 20.43
C ALA A 570 -8.36 -13.77 21.69
N LEU A 571 -8.15 -14.40 22.85
CA LEU A 571 -8.58 -13.87 24.15
C LEU A 571 -7.45 -14.04 25.19
N PRO A 572 -7.24 -13.07 26.10
CA PRO A 572 -6.25 -13.21 27.15
C PRO A 572 -6.64 -14.28 28.17
N ALA A 573 -5.73 -14.60 29.10
CA ALA A 573 -6.08 -15.47 30.23
C ALA A 573 -7.22 -14.85 31.05
N GLY A 574 -8.23 -15.63 31.39
CA GLY A 574 -9.41 -15.10 32.04
C GLY A 574 -10.57 -16.08 32.16
N ASN A 575 -11.59 -15.64 32.89
CA ASN A 575 -12.87 -16.33 32.97
C ASN A 575 -13.85 -15.63 32.05
N TYR A 576 -14.47 -16.39 31.17
CA TYR A 576 -15.34 -15.86 30.14
C TYR A 576 -16.71 -16.51 30.17
N THR A 577 -17.65 -15.84 29.53
CA THR A 577 -18.99 -16.34 29.27
C THR A 577 -19.33 -16.06 27.81
N ALA A 578 -19.51 -17.11 27.02
CA ALA A 578 -20.03 -17.00 25.67
C ALA A 578 -21.55 -17.20 25.68
N THR A 579 -22.31 -16.19 25.29
CA THR A 579 -23.76 -16.23 25.17
C THR A 579 -24.13 -16.37 23.71
N VAL A 580 -24.60 -17.56 23.33
CA VAL A 580 -24.98 -17.89 21.96
C VAL A 580 -26.48 -17.63 21.78
N ARG A 581 -26.83 -16.74 20.86
CA ARG A 581 -28.21 -16.49 20.43
C ARG A 581 -28.55 -17.46 19.30
N VAL A 582 -29.28 -18.52 19.62
CA VAL A 582 -29.55 -19.66 18.73
C VAL A 582 -31.01 -20.08 18.80
N SER A 583 -31.57 -20.58 17.70
CA SER A 583 -32.81 -21.36 17.70
C SER A 583 -32.52 -22.77 17.22
N ALA A 584 -33.14 -23.77 17.83
CA ALA A 584 -32.97 -25.17 17.44
C ALA A 584 -34.30 -25.90 17.62
N GLN A 585 -34.85 -26.40 16.52
CA GLN A 585 -36.11 -27.15 16.48
C GLN A 585 -35.84 -28.65 16.28
N GLY A 586 -36.87 -29.46 16.50
CA GLY A 586 -36.76 -30.92 16.42
C GLY A 586 -36.27 -31.55 17.72
N SER A 587 -36.59 -32.82 17.94
CA SER A 587 -36.31 -33.52 19.20
C SER A 587 -35.15 -34.49 19.02
N GLY A 588 -33.96 -34.10 19.48
CA GLY A 588 -32.82 -35.00 19.60
C GLY A 588 -32.85 -35.83 20.90
N THR A 589 -31.78 -36.60 21.15
CA THR A 589 -31.61 -37.38 22.38
C THR A 589 -31.64 -36.46 23.61
N ASN A 590 -32.40 -36.86 24.64
CA ASN A 590 -32.59 -36.13 25.91
C ASN A 590 -33.19 -34.71 25.79
N GLY A 591 -33.90 -34.39 24.69
CA GLY A 591 -34.58 -33.09 24.51
C GLY A 591 -33.69 -31.96 23.99
N SER A 592 -32.42 -32.27 23.64
CA SER A 592 -31.47 -31.34 23.02
C SER A 592 -31.62 -31.34 21.50
N ALA A 593 -31.77 -30.17 20.89
CA ALA A 593 -31.88 -30.01 19.43
C ALA A 593 -30.54 -29.64 18.78
N ALA A 594 -29.64 -28.97 19.52
CA ALA A 594 -28.27 -28.70 19.10
C ALA A 594 -27.31 -28.76 20.29
N ALA A 595 -26.01 -28.63 20.04
CA ALA A 595 -25.01 -28.39 21.07
C ALA A 595 -24.09 -27.26 20.62
N VAL A 596 -23.69 -26.39 21.55
CA VAL A 596 -22.73 -25.32 21.30
C VAL A 596 -21.49 -25.54 22.15
N ASP A 597 -20.32 -25.29 21.59
CA ASP A 597 -19.07 -25.45 22.32
C ASP A 597 -18.04 -24.37 21.98
N VAL A 598 -17.08 -24.23 22.88
CA VAL A 598 -15.90 -23.37 22.72
C VAL A 598 -14.70 -24.28 22.61
N ALA A 599 -13.86 -24.08 21.60
CA ALA A 599 -12.63 -24.84 21.41
C ALA A 599 -11.43 -23.94 21.16
N VAL A 600 -10.24 -24.48 21.45
CA VAL A 600 -8.97 -23.73 21.38
C VAL A 600 -7.89 -24.52 20.64
N GLY A 601 -7.12 -23.85 19.79
CA GLY A 601 -5.91 -24.36 19.12
C GLY A 601 -6.15 -25.02 17.74
N GLU A 602 -5.07 -25.33 17.01
CA GLU A 602 -5.10 -25.88 15.63
C GLU A 602 -5.65 -27.33 15.53
N GLY A 603 -5.60 -28.09 16.62
CA GLY A 603 -6.36 -29.34 16.80
C GLY A 603 -7.45 -29.09 17.84
N PRO A 604 -8.58 -28.47 17.46
CA PRO A 604 -9.39 -27.69 18.38
C PRO A 604 -9.93 -28.54 19.53
N ARG A 605 -9.37 -28.29 20.72
CA ARG A 605 -9.75 -28.96 21.95
C ARG A 605 -10.93 -28.23 22.56
N THR A 606 -12.06 -28.91 22.70
CA THR A 606 -13.23 -28.37 23.41
C THR A 606 -12.86 -28.05 24.87
N VAL A 607 -13.08 -26.81 25.27
CA VAL A 607 -12.87 -26.32 26.65
C VAL A 607 -14.17 -26.18 27.43
N ALA A 608 -15.28 -25.96 26.74
CA ALA A 608 -16.61 -25.93 27.33
C ALA A 608 -17.67 -26.30 26.29
N ARG A 609 -18.75 -26.96 26.70
CA ARG A 609 -19.86 -27.38 25.83
C ARG A 609 -21.18 -27.31 26.57
N GLN A 610 -22.24 -26.89 25.89
CA GLN A 610 -23.60 -26.85 26.41
C GLN A 610 -24.60 -27.43 25.41
N SER A 611 -25.65 -28.04 25.93
CA SER A 611 -26.80 -28.49 25.13
C SER A 611 -27.74 -27.31 24.86
N VAL A 612 -28.28 -27.26 23.65
CA VAL A 612 -29.31 -26.30 23.24
C VAL A 612 -30.66 -27.05 23.24
N PRO A 613 -31.62 -26.70 24.12
CA PRO A 613 -32.88 -27.40 24.20
C PRO A 613 -33.76 -27.11 22.98
N ALA A 614 -34.66 -28.03 22.64
CA ALA A 614 -35.60 -27.82 21.54
C ALA A 614 -36.59 -26.67 21.86
N GLY A 615 -36.74 -25.70 20.95
CA GLY A 615 -37.61 -24.55 21.13
C GLY A 615 -38.11 -23.93 19.83
N GLN A 616 -39.29 -23.31 19.85
CA GLN A 616 -39.95 -22.71 18.68
C GLN A 616 -39.46 -21.28 18.35
N GLY A 617 -38.33 -20.83 18.93
CA GLY A 617 -37.81 -19.48 18.73
C GLY A 617 -36.36 -19.31 19.17
N MET A 618 -35.85 -18.09 19.06
CA MET A 618 -34.50 -17.74 19.51
C MET A 618 -34.40 -17.83 21.03
N GLN A 619 -33.29 -18.38 21.50
CA GLN A 619 -32.95 -18.52 22.91
C GLN A 619 -31.48 -18.20 23.12
N GLU A 620 -31.13 -17.87 24.36
CA GLU A 620 -29.76 -17.60 24.78
C GLU A 620 -29.20 -18.81 25.51
N VAL A 621 -28.08 -19.34 25.00
CA VAL A 621 -27.36 -20.44 25.63
C VAL A 621 -26.00 -19.95 26.09
N THR A 622 -25.78 -20.02 27.39
CA THR A 622 -24.59 -19.49 28.05
C THR A 622 -23.55 -20.58 28.29
N VAL A 623 -22.36 -20.42 27.72
CA VAL A 623 -21.23 -21.34 27.83
C VAL A 623 -20.10 -20.67 28.64
N PRO A 624 -20.00 -20.92 29.95
CA PRO A 624 -18.88 -20.44 30.75
C PRO A 624 -17.60 -21.24 30.44
N PHE A 625 -16.47 -20.56 30.30
CA PHE A 625 -15.18 -21.19 30.07
C PHE A 625 -14.03 -20.40 30.72
N THR A 626 -12.91 -21.08 30.96
CA THR A 626 -11.71 -20.48 31.55
C THR A 626 -10.52 -20.73 30.63
N LEU A 627 -9.72 -19.68 30.41
CA LEU A 627 -8.44 -19.74 29.73
C LEU A 627 -7.34 -19.51 30.77
N GLU A 628 -6.49 -20.52 30.98
CA GLU A 628 -5.37 -20.44 31.92
C GLU A 628 -4.26 -19.51 31.43
N GLU A 629 -4.16 -19.33 30.11
CA GLU A 629 -3.21 -18.45 29.45
C GLU A 629 -3.85 -17.86 28.19
N ALA A 630 -3.21 -16.85 27.59
CA ALA A 630 -3.70 -16.27 26.35
C ALA A 630 -3.73 -17.32 25.22
N ARG A 631 -4.78 -17.30 24.42
CA ARG A 631 -4.97 -18.27 23.33
C ARG A 631 -5.35 -17.57 22.03
N ASN A 632 -4.73 -18.00 20.94
CA ASN A 632 -5.20 -17.73 19.58
C ASN A 632 -6.06 -18.89 19.08
N GLY A 633 -6.82 -18.65 18.01
CA GLY A 633 -7.60 -19.69 17.33
C GLY A 633 -8.71 -20.25 18.23
N ILE A 634 -9.33 -19.37 19.02
CA ILE A 634 -10.52 -19.71 19.78
C ILE A 634 -11.68 -19.71 18.79
N GLU A 635 -12.44 -20.78 18.76
CA GLU A 635 -13.60 -20.94 17.88
C GLU A 635 -14.86 -21.26 18.69
N PHE A 636 -16.00 -20.75 18.22
CA PHE A 636 -17.32 -21.03 18.77
C PHE A 636 -18.11 -21.87 17.75
N ARG A 637 -18.55 -23.06 18.16
CA ARG A 637 -19.11 -24.04 17.23
C ARG A 637 -20.52 -24.46 17.59
N GLY A 638 -21.29 -24.79 16.56
CA GLY A 638 -22.63 -25.35 16.68
C GLY A 638 -22.69 -26.72 16.05
N PHE A 639 -23.23 -27.68 16.78
CA PHE A 639 -23.39 -29.06 16.33
C PHE A 639 -24.86 -29.45 16.33
N ARG A 640 -25.26 -30.20 15.31
CA ARG A 640 -26.60 -30.76 15.22
C ARG A 640 -26.77 -31.95 16.16
N THR A 641 -27.83 -31.95 16.97
CA THR A 641 -28.22 -33.13 17.77
C THR A 641 -29.66 -33.59 17.53
N GLY A 642 -30.47 -32.76 16.88
CA GLY A 642 -31.84 -33.05 16.46
C GLY A 642 -32.06 -32.89 14.95
N ASP A 643 -33.25 -33.26 14.51
CA ASP A 643 -33.68 -33.35 13.11
C ASP A 643 -34.29 -32.06 12.54
N GLY A 644 -34.62 -31.09 13.37
CA GLY A 644 -35.24 -29.84 12.96
C GLY A 644 -34.26 -28.71 12.64
N PRO A 645 -34.74 -27.58 12.10
CA PRO A 645 -33.88 -26.47 11.70
C PRO A 645 -33.13 -25.84 12.88
N ILE A 646 -31.91 -25.37 12.63
CA ILE A 646 -31.07 -24.65 13.58
C ILE A 646 -30.72 -23.30 12.96
N ALA A 647 -30.78 -22.21 13.73
CA ALA A 647 -30.31 -20.90 13.29
C ALA A 647 -29.46 -20.20 14.37
N LEU A 648 -28.36 -19.59 13.96
CA LEU A 648 -27.50 -18.72 14.78
C LEU A 648 -27.73 -17.25 14.39
N GLU A 649 -27.86 -16.37 15.38
CA GLU A 649 -27.91 -14.91 15.19
C GLU A 649 -26.59 -14.25 15.59
N SER A 650 -26.10 -14.53 16.80
CA SER A 650 -24.83 -13.97 17.26
C SER A 650 -24.24 -14.74 18.44
N VAL A 651 -22.95 -14.50 18.72
CA VAL A 651 -22.26 -14.95 19.93
C VAL A 651 -21.67 -13.75 20.64
N VAL A 652 -22.05 -13.53 21.89
CA VAL A 652 -21.49 -12.47 22.75
C VAL A 652 -20.52 -13.09 23.74
N VAL A 653 -19.27 -12.64 23.76
CA VAL A 653 -18.24 -13.12 24.69
C VAL A 653 -17.93 -12.03 25.69
N GLU A 654 -18.06 -12.34 26.97
CA GLU A 654 -17.80 -11.39 28.06
C GLU A 654 -16.78 -11.94 29.06
N SER A 655 -15.81 -11.12 29.47
CA SER A 655 -14.98 -11.41 30.63
C SER A 655 -15.81 -11.29 31.90
N ARG A 656 -15.62 -12.20 32.85
CA ARG A 656 -16.12 -12.05 34.20
C ARG A 656 -15.10 -11.28 35.01
N ALA A 657 -15.48 -10.09 35.51
CA ALA A 657 -14.72 -9.41 36.54
C ALA A 657 -14.41 -10.40 37.66
N ASN A 658 -13.13 -10.58 37.99
CA ASN A 658 -12.73 -11.42 39.11
C ASN A 658 -13.38 -10.85 40.37
N GLY A 659 -14.45 -11.49 40.83
CA GLY A 659 -14.98 -11.27 42.17
C GLY A 659 -13.82 -11.48 43.13
N THR A 660 -13.43 -10.40 43.81
CA THR A 660 -12.42 -10.38 44.86
C THR A 660 -12.53 -11.64 45.72
N THR A 661 -11.47 -12.44 45.78
CA THR A 661 -11.34 -13.59 46.67
C THR A 661 -11.39 -13.12 48.13
N ALA A 662 -12.60 -13.02 48.65
CA ALA A 662 -12.84 -12.83 50.07
C ALA A 662 -12.58 -14.16 50.79
N GLY A 663 -11.56 -14.17 51.67
CA GLY A 663 -11.58 -15.01 52.87
C GLY A 663 -10.79 -16.32 52.84
N ARG A 664 -9.46 -16.24 52.72
CA ARG A 664 -8.60 -17.29 53.33
C ARG A 664 -8.52 -17.02 54.84
N ARG A 665 -9.58 -17.35 55.59
CA ARG A 665 -9.49 -17.46 57.06
C ARG A 665 -8.66 -18.69 57.39
N GLY A 666 -7.46 -18.47 57.88
CA GLY A 666 -6.61 -19.50 58.45
C GLY A 666 -7.33 -20.19 59.61
N ALA A 667 -7.50 -21.51 59.50
CA ALA A 667 -7.79 -22.36 60.63
C ALA A 667 -6.47 -22.62 61.36
N VAL A 668 -6.19 -21.83 62.40
CA VAL A 668 -5.25 -22.21 63.46
C VAL A 668 -6.00 -23.22 64.33
N ARG A 669 -5.60 -24.49 64.28
CA ARG A 669 -5.97 -25.49 65.29
C ARG A 669 -4.85 -25.56 66.32
N ALA A 670 -5.25 -25.43 67.57
CA ALA A 670 -4.46 -25.70 68.76
C ALA A 670 -4.00 -27.17 68.79
N GLY A 671 -2.81 -27.38 69.36
CA GLY A 671 -2.13 -28.67 69.55
C GLY A 671 -0.65 -28.44 69.73
#